data_AF-A0A7J7P7S3-F1
#
_entry.id   AF-A0A7J7P7S3-F1
#
_cell.length_a   1.000
_cell.length_b   1.000
_cell.length_c   1.000
_cell.angle_alpha   90.00
_cell.angle_beta   90.00
_cell.angle_gamma   90.00
#
_symmetry.space_group_name_H-M   'P 1'
#
loop_
_entity.id
_entity.type
_entity.pdbx_description
1 polymer ?
#
loop_
_entity_poly.entity_id
_entity_poly.type
_entity_poly.pdbx_seq_one_letter_code
_entity_poly.pdbx_strand_id
1 'polypeptide(L)'
;MWKLKIADRGGPYSQWLYSTNDFVGRQTWEFDPDAGTPEEKAQVDKVREEFYQNRFQVKPSGDVLLRLQMLKENKDKYDLTIPPVKIGDDEEVTSENATMALRRAVRFFSSMQTCDGHWASDIGGPLFFMPPMVFTLYITGMLDTMFSPEHKKETLRYMYCHQNEDGGWGFHIEGHSTMFGTTLNYICMRLLGEGPEGGEDNACARAQKWIRDHGGVTSIPSWGKTWLSILGLSEWSGCNPMPPEFWLLPSFMPMHPAKMWCYCRMVYMPMSYLYGKRFVGPLTDVILSLRKELHIEPYNEIQWFKYRHVCAKEDLYYPHPLIQNLIWDSLNLFAEPVLTRWPLSKLRDKALKTTMKHIHYEDENSRYYTMGCVEKVLCMLACWVEDPKSDAFKKHLARVPDHLWMAEDGMRVQSFGSQMWDTGFGVQALLASNLHEEITHTLKKGHDFIKQSQVKDNPSGDFKGMYRHISKGAWTFSDQDHGWQVSDSTAEGLMGCLLFSQLPSEMVGDKMETDRMYDSVNLLLSLQSENGGLPAWEPATAHEWLEVLNPTEFFQDIVIEHEYVECTASTIQALVVFMKLYPGHRKNEIETFIAKAVRYLEDQQMLDGSWYGCWGICFIYGTWFALRGLAAAGKNYNNSLTVRKASEFLLSTQLASGGWGESYRSCPER
;
A
#
# COMPACT_ATOMS: atom_id res chain seq x y z
N MET A 1 -9.00 -24.14 11.16
CA MET A 1 -9.22 -22.69 11.32
C MET A 1 -7.97 -21.92 10.94
N TRP A 2 -8.12 -20.72 10.40
CA TRP A 2 -7.02 -19.80 10.13
C TRP A 2 -6.49 -19.19 11.44
N LYS A 3 -5.17 -19.12 11.57
CA LYS A 3 -4.47 -18.55 12.73
C LYS A 3 -3.50 -17.47 12.27
N LEU A 4 -3.49 -16.33 12.95
CA LEU A 4 -2.46 -15.33 12.75
C LEU A 4 -1.16 -15.79 13.44
N LYS A 5 -0.04 -15.63 12.75
CA LYS A 5 1.31 -15.89 13.26
C LYS A 5 2.10 -14.60 13.28
N ILE A 6 2.74 -14.33 14.40
CA ILE A 6 3.50 -13.10 14.67
C ILE A 6 4.97 -13.46 14.90
N ALA A 7 5.86 -12.74 14.22
CA ALA A 7 7.30 -12.99 14.22
C ALA A 7 7.70 -14.45 13.91
N ASP A 8 6.82 -15.16 13.20
CA ASP A 8 7.02 -16.56 12.86
C ASP A 8 7.99 -16.71 11.69
N ARG A 9 8.72 -17.83 11.67
CA ARG A 9 9.70 -18.17 10.62
C ARG A 9 9.24 -19.33 9.75
N GLY A 10 8.03 -19.82 9.95
CA GLY A 10 7.46 -20.94 9.23
C GLY A 10 6.93 -20.56 7.86
N GLY A 11 6.27 -21.54 7.23
CA GLY A 11 5.69 -21.43 5.90
C GLY A 11 6.52 -22.08 4.79
N PRO A 12 5.97 -22.14 3.56
CA PRO A 12 6.68 -22.65 2.39
C PRO A 12 7.96 -21.84 2.13
N TYR A 13 9.03 -22.52 1.74
CA TYR A 13 10.33 -21.89 1.40
C TYR A 13 10.97 -21.10 2.55
N SER A 14 10.56 -21.31 3.80
CA SER A 14 11.07 -20.58 4.98
C SER A 14 12.59 -20.59 5.15
N GLN A 15 13.29 -21.60 4.65
CA GLN A 15 14.76 -21.66 4.66
C GLN A 15 15.44 -20.55 3.84
N TRP A 16 14.67 -19.87 2.97
CA TRP A 16 15.13 -18.74 2.17
C TRP A 16 14.80 -17.39 2.79
N LEU A 17 14.09 -17.36 3.92
CA LEU A 17 13.82 -16.13 4.66
C LEU A 17 15.05 -15.67 5.42
N TYR A 18 15.23 -14.36 5.47
CA TYR A 18 16.19 -13.69 6.34
C TYR A 18 15.64 -12.33 6.73
N SER A 19 16.10 -11.85 7.89
CA SER A 19 15.58 -10.66 8.55
C SER A 19 16.72 -9.87 9.18
N THR A 20 16.49 -8.57 9.32
CA THR A 20 17.38 -7.59 9.94
C THR A 20 16.99 -7.25 11.39
N ASN A 21 15.83 -7.76 11.85
CA ASN A 21 15.30 -7.54 13.19
C ASN A 21 14.70 -8.80 13.84
N ASP A 22 15.11 -9.98 13.39
CA ASP A 22 14.60 -11.27 13.88
C ASP A 22 13.10 -11.47 13.65
N PHE A 23 12.58 -10.94 12.54
CA PHE A 23 11.19 -11.01 12.08
C PHE A 23 10.16 -10.28 12.96
N VAL A 24 10.60 -9.38 13.85
CA VAL A 24 9.68 -8.52 14.61
C VAL A 24 8.83 -7.69 13.65
N GLY A 25 7.50 -7.74 13.82
CA GLY A 25 6.51 -7.12 12.94
C GLY A 25 5.99 -8.02 11.83
N ARG A 26 6.62 -9.17 11.56
CA ARG A 26 6.12 -10.10 10.54
C ARG A 26 4.79 -10.69 10.98
N GLN A 27 3.78 -10.58 10.10
CA GLN A 27 2.43 -11.08 10.31
C GLN A 27 2.00 -11.96 9.12
N THR A 28 1.64 -13.21 9.38
CA THR A 28 1.22 -14.17 8.33
C THR A 28 0.08 -15.05 8.82
N TRP A 29 -0.78 -15.50 7.91
CA TRP A 29 -1.89 -16.39 8.23
C TRP A 29 -1.59 -17.83 7.84
N GLU A 30 -1.87 -18.78 8.74
CA GLU A 30 -1.72 -20.22 8.49
C GLU A 30 -3.05 -20.94 8.75
N PHE A 31 -3.42 -21.87 7.87
CA PHE A 31 -4.57 -22.75 8.09
C PHE A 31 -4.16 -24.01 8.85
N ASP A 32 -4.82 -24.24 9.98
CA ASP A 32 -4.65 -25.46 10.80
C ASP A 32 -5.97 -26.25 10.80
N PRO A 33 -6.07 -27.44 10.17
CA PRO A 33 -7.32 -28.19 10.07
C PRO A 33 -7.86 -28.65 11.44
N ASP A 34 -6.96 -28.89 12.40
CA ASP A 34 -7.27 -29.40 13.73
C ASP A 34 -7.54 -28.25 14.73
N ALA A 35 -7.25 -27.00 14.34
CA ALA A 35 -7.55 -25.83 15.15
C ALA A 35 -9.05 -25.56 15.32
N GLY A 36 -9.40 -25.25 16.57
CA GLY A 36 -10.64 -24.61 16.97
C GLY A 36 -11.73 -25.57 17.42
N THR A 37 -12.51 -25.16 18.42
CA THR A 37 -13.68 -25.91 18.88
C THR A 37 -14.83 -25.83 17.86
N PRO A 38 -15.83 -26.71 17.92
CA PRO A 38 -17.03 -26.61 17.08
C PRO A 38 -17.71 -25.24 17.19
N GLU A 39 -17.76 -24.66 18.38
CA GLU A 39 -18.35 -23.34 18.65
C GLU A 39 -17.56 -22.22 17.97
N GLU A 40 -16.22 -22.29 18.00
CA GLU A 40 -15.34 -21.30 17.35
C GLU A 40 -15.47 -21.36 15.83
N LYS A 41 -15.52 -22.58 15.28
CA LYS A 41 -15.77 -22.79 13.85
C LYS A 41 -17.13 -22.23 13.45
N ALA A 42 -18.18 -22.51 14.23
CA ALA A 42 -19.51 -21.97 14.00
C ALA A 42 -19.56 -20.43 14.11
N GLN A 43 -18.79 -19.84 15.03
CA GLN A 43 -18.68 -18.38 15.15
C GLN A 43 -18.02 -17.76 13.92
N VAL A 44 -16.94 -18.36 13.42
CA VAL A 44 -16.27 -17.91 12.18
C VAL A 44 -17.22 -18.02 10.98
N ASP A 45 -17.96 -19.11 10.87
CA ASP A 45 -18.92 -19.28 9.75
C ASP A 45 -20.08 -18.28 9.85
N LYS A 46 -20.55 -17.99 11.07
CA LYS A 46 -21.57 -16.97 11.31
C LYS A 46 -21.11 -15.57 10.86
N VAL A 47 -19.90 -15.14 11.22
CA VAL A 47 -19.43 -13.78 10.85
C VAL A 47 -19.21 -13.65 9.35
N ARG A 48 -18.81 -14.73 8.67
CA ARG A 48 -18.71 -14.78 7.20
C ARG A 48 -20.06 -14.65 6.53
N GLU A 49 -21.06 -15.36 7.04
CA GLU A 49 -22.43 -15.26 6.56
C GLU A 49 -22.99 -13.84 6.79
N GLU A 50 -22.80 -13.29 7.98
CA GLU A 50 -23.21 -11.91 8.31
C GLU A 50 -22.55 -10.89 7.38
N PHE A 51 -21.25 -11.02 7.11
CA PHE A 51 -20.57 -10.16 6.14
C PHE A 51 -21.20 -10.33 4.75
N TYR A 52 -21.33 -11.56 4.27
CA TYR A 52 -21.86 -11.83 2.94
C TYR A 52 -23.26 -11.24 2.75
N GLN A 53 -24.17 -11.37 3.72
CA GLN A 53 -25.52 -10.79 3.63
C GLN A 53 -25.53 -9.25 3.63
N ASN A 54 -24.51 -8.60 4.19
CA ASN A 54 -24.42 -7.14 4.29
C ASN A 54 -23.41 -6.51 3.32
N ARG A 55 -22.75 -7.30 2.46
CA ARG A 55 -21.62 -6.89 1.61
C ARG A 55 -21.86 -5.67 0.72
N PHE A 56 -23.12 -5.41 0.33
CA PHE A 56 -23.48 -4.24 -0.48
C PHE A 56 -23.76 -2.97 0.34
N GLN A 57 -23.92 -3.10 1.66
CA GLN A 57 -24.14 -1.98 2.58
C GLN A 57 -22.85 -1.58 3.29
N VAL A 58 -22.00 -2.56 3.62
CA VAL A 58 -20.70 -2.37 4.26
C VAL A 58 -19.68 -3.19 3.49
N LYS A 59 -18.82 -2.51 2.74
CA LYS A 59 -17.82 -3.17 1.90
C LYS A 59 -16.51 -3.47 2.63
N PRO A 60 -15.96 -2.60 3.48
CA PRO A 60 -14.71 -2.92 4.17
C PRO A 60 -14.92 -3.98 5.25
N SER A 61 -14.01 -4.95 5.35
CA SER A 61 -14.00 -5.89 6.48
C SER A 61 -13.54 -5.20 7.77
N GLY A 62 -14.01 -5.69 8.91
CA GLY A 62 -13.62 -5.26 10.24
C GLY A 62 -12.58 -6.14 10.92
N ASP A 63 -11.84 -7.00 10.21
CA ASP A 63 -10.85 -7.92 10.80
C ASP A 63 -11.41 -8.76 11.96
N VAL A 64 -12.64 -9.25 11.81
CA VAL A 64 -13.37 -9.90 12.90
C VAL A 64 -12.67 -11.19 13.33
N LEU A 65 -12.07 -11.92 12.38
CA LEU A 65 -11.32 -13.15 12.64
C LEU A 65 -10.06 -12.90 13.48
N LEU A 66 -9.36 -11.80 13.22
CA LEU A 66 -8.24 -11.34 14.05
C LEU A 66 -8.74 -11.00 15.46
N ARG A 67 -9.79 -10.17 15.54
CA ARG A 67 -10.36 -9.71 16.82
C ARG A 67 -10.80 -10.88 17.70
N LEU A 68 -11.46 -11.90 17.13
CA LEU A 68 -11.86 -13.10 17.87
C LEU A 68 -10.67 -13.83 18.50
N GLN A 69 -9.55 -13.94 17.77
CA GLN A 69 -8.33 -14.56 18.29
C GLN A 69 -7.68 -13.71 19.38
N MET A 70 -7.47 -12.42 19.13
CA MET A 70 -6.83 -11.51 20.08
C MET A 70 -7.64 -11.37 21.38
N LEU A 71 -8.96 -11.22 21.28
CA LEU A 71 -9.85 -11.17 22.45
C LEU A 71 -9.77 -12.45 23.28
N LYS A 72 -9.71 -13.62 22.62
CA LYS A 72 -9.58 -14.90 23.33
C LYS A 72 -8.22 -15.03 24.02
N GLU A 73 -7.13 -14.70 23.32
CA GLU A 73 -5.76 -14.79 23.85
C GLU A 73 -5.49 -13.81 25.00
N ASN A 74 -6.17 -12.66 24.98
CA ASN A 74 -5.98 -11.58 25.94
C ASN A 74 -7.13 -11.42 26.95
N LYS A 75 -8.12 -12.34 26.97
CA LYS A 75 -9.33 -12.26 27.80
C LYS A 75 -9.04 -12.07 29.30
N ASP A 76 -7.95 -12.66 29.80
CA ASP A 76 -7.59 -12.64 31.22
C ASP A 76 -6.65 -11.47 31.58
N LYS A 77 -6.21 -10.69 30.58
CA LYS A 77 -5.27 -9.57 30.75
C LYS A 77 -5.96 -8.21 30.82
N TYR A 78 -7.14 -8.08 30.23
CA TYR A 78 -7.86 -6.81 30.16
C TYR A 78 -9.32 -7.00 30.57
N ASP A 79 -9.81 -6.10 31.41
CA ASP A 79 -11.23 -6.07 31.77
C ASP A 79 -12.05 -5.37 30.67
N LEU A 80 -12.69 -6.19 29.85
CA LEU A 80 -13.56 -5.79 28.74
C LEU A 80 -15.05 -5.71 29.14
N THR A 81 -15.37 -5.73 30.43
CA THR A 81 -16.76 -5.71 30.92
C THR A 81 -17.39 -4.30 30.94
N ILE A 82 -16.60 -3.26 30.68
CA ILE A 82 -17.09 -1.88 30.63
C ILE A 82 -18.21 -1.78 29.57
N PRO A 83 -19.45 -1.41 29.97
CA PRO A 83 -20.56 -1.34 29.03
C PRO A 83 -20.38 -0.20 28.03
N PRO A 84 -20.92 -0.31 26.80
CA PRO A 84 -20.96 0.80 25.86
C PRO A 84 -21.74 1.98 26.46
N VAL A 85 -21.15 3.17 26.38
CA VAL A 85 -21.83 4.42 26.74
C VAL A 85 -22.80 4.76 25.63
N LYS A 86 -24.09 4.94 25.96
CA LYS A 86 -25.13 5.41 25.05
C LYS A 86 -25.64 6.74 25.59
N ILE A 87 -25.67 7.74 24.72
CA ILE A 87 -26.15 9.10 25.02
C ILE A 87 -27.30 9.35 24.05
N GLY A 88 -28.47 9.73 24.56
CA GLY A 88 -29.62 10.09 23.73
C GLY A 88 -29.42 11.45 23.03
N ASP A 89 -30.20 11.72 21.98
CA ASP A 89 -30.08 12.97 21.19
C ASP A 89 -30.29 14.24 22.04
N ASP A 90 -31.06 14.14 23.13
CA ASP A 90 -31.36 15.24 24.06
C ASP A 90 -30.47 15.24 25.33
N GLU A 91 -29.50 14.32 25.44
CA GLU A 91 -28.65 14.18 26.62
C GLU A 91 -27.28 14.86 26.42
N GLU A 92 -26.84 15.63 27.41
CA GLU A 92 -25.52 16.26 27.37
C GLU A 92 -24.38 15.24 27.54
N VAL A 93 -23.30 15.42 26.77
CA VAL A 93 -22.07 14.64 26.91
C VAL A 93 -21.34 15.07 28.18
N THR A 94 -21.35 14.21 29.20
CA THR A 94 -20.62 14.45 30.46
C THR A 94 -19.17 13.98 30.37
N SER A 95 -18.29 14.57 31.19
CA SER A 95 -16.90 14.14 31.31
C SER A 95 -16.77 12.67 31.76
N GLU A 96 -17.70 12.19 32.59
CA GLU A 96 -17.73 10.81 33.05
C GLU A 96 -18.05 9.85 31.90
N ASN A 97 -19.08 10.18 31.10
CA ASN A 97 -19.47 9.41 29.92
C ASN A 97 -18.32 9.33 28.91
N ALA A 98 -17.66 10.46 28.61
CA ALA A 98 -16.51 10.49 27.72
C ALA A 98 -15.33 9.66 28.25
N THR A 99 -15.04 9.76 29.55
CA THR A 99 -13.94 8.99 30.20
C THR A 99 -14.23 7.49 30.18
N MET A 100 -15.48 7.08 30.44
CA MET A 100 -15.88 5.68 30.41
C MET A 100 -15.76 5.09 29.00
N ALA A 101 -16.22 5.84 27.98
CA ALA A 101 -16.08 5.46 26.58
C ALA A 101 -14.60 5.34 26.16
N LEU A 102 -13.77 6.31 26.56
CA LEU A 102 -12.33 6.31 26.29
C LEU A 102 -11.64 5.12 26.96
N ARG A 103 -11.89 4.87 28.25
CA ARG A 103 -11.31 3.73 28.97
C ARG A 103 -11.70 2.40 28.33
N ARG A 104 -12.95 2.26 27.89
CA ARG A 104 -13.41 1.07 27.14
C ARG A 104 -12.63 0.90 25.82
N ALA A 105 -12.47 1.98 25.06
CA ALA A 105 -11.71 1.97 23.80
C ALA A 105 -10.24 1.62 24.02
N VAL A 106 -9.59 2.23 25.03
CA VAL A 106 -8.20 1.94 25.42
C VAL A 106 -8.01 0.48 25.77
N ARG A 107 -8.87 -0.10 26.62
CA ARG A 107 -8.77 -1.52 27.00
C ARG A 107 -9.00 -2.46 25.82
N PHE A 108 -9.98 -2.15 24.97
CA PHE A 108 -10.21 -2.92 23.75
C PHE A 108 -8.99 -2.86 22.83
N PHE A 109 -8.48 -1.66 22.54
CA PHE A 109 -7.33 -1.47 21.66
C PHE A 109 -6.07 -2.13 22.22
N SER A 110 -5.79 -2.02 23.52
CA SER A 110 -4.70 -2.73 24.18
C SER A 110 -4.84 -4.26 24.09
N SER A 111 -6.07 -4.78 24.09
CA SER A 111 -6.31 -6.22 23.91
C SER A 111 -6.06 -6.71 22.48
N MET A 112 -5.98 -5.82 21.49
CA MET A 112 -5.68 -6.14 20.09
C MET A 112 -4.17 -6.15 19.80
N GLN A 113 -3.33 -5.76 20.76
CA GLN A 113 -1.87 -5.74 20.58
C GLN A 113 -1.33 -7.17 20.45
N THR A 114 -0.47 -7.38 19.47
CA THR A 114 0.19 -8.66 19.19
C THR A 114 1.28 -8.97 20.22
N CYS A 115 1.88 -10.17 20.12
CA CYS A 115 2.83 -10.64 21.12
C CYS A 115 4.16 -9.87 21.11
N ASP A 116 4.63 -9.40 19.96
CA ASP A 116 5.87 -8.63 19.76
C ASP A 116 5.67 -7.10 19.89
N GLY A 117 4.42 -6.65 20.05
CA GLY A 117 4.07 -5.30 20.49
C GLY A 117 3.43 -4.39 19.44
N HIS A 118 3.29 -4.84 18.19
CA HIS A 118 2.59 -4.07 17.15
C HIS A 118 1.08 -4.36 17.14
N TRP A 119 0.33 -3.57 16.37
CA TRP A 119 -1.06 -3.84 16.04
C TRP A 119 -1.16 -4.38 14.62
N ALA A 120 -1.60 -5.63 14.50
CA ALA A 120 -1.84 -6.27 13.22
C ALA A 120 -3.16 -5.77 12.63
N SER A 121 -3.21 -5.61 11.32
CA SER A 121 -4.33 -5.00 10.61
C SER A 121 -4.27 -5.31 9.12
N ASP A 122 -5.45 -5.29 8.49
CA ASP A 122 -5.60 -5.32 7.04
C ASP A 122 -5.17 -4.01 6.38
N ILE A 123 -4.41 -4.13 5.29
CA ILE A 123 -4.18 -3.03 4.33
C ILE A 123 -4.51 -3.45 2.89
N GLY A 124 -5.73 -3.98 2.73
CA GLY A 124 -6.33 -4.32 1.45
C GLY A 124 -7.12 -3.16 0.83
N GLY A 125 -8.09 -3.51 -0.04
CA GLY A 125 -9.01 -2.57 -0.68
C GLY A 125 -8.92 -2.60 -2.21
N PRO A 126 -7.74 -2.45 -2.82
CA PRO A 126 -7.60 -2.56 -4.27
C PRO A 126 -7.91 -3.97 -4.79
N LEU A 127 -8.77 -4.05 -5.81
CA LEU A 127 -9.25 -5.33 -6.36
C LEU A 127 -8.34 -5.89 -7.47
N PHE A 128 -7.22 -5.23 -7.74
CA PHE A 128 -6.20 -5.67 -8.70
C PHE A 128 -4.91 -6.19 -8.02
N PHE A 129 -4.93 -6.41 -6.70
CA PHE A 129 -3.77 -6.95 -5.96
C PHE A 129 -3.71 -8.48 -5.99
N MET A 130 -4.83 -9.14 -5.72
CA MET A 130 -4.90 -10.60 -5.67
C MET A 130 -4.71 -11.28 -7.03
N PRO A 131 -5.33 -10.80 -8.14
CA PRO A 131 -5.20 -11.47 -9.42
C PRO A 131 -3.76 -11.62 -9.93
N PRO A 132 -2.92 -10.56 -9.96
CA PRO A 132 -1.51 -10.68 -10.36
C PRO A 132 -0.68 -11.69 -9.56
N MET A 133 -0.96 -11.85 -8.27
CA MET A 133 -0.31 -12.86 -7.43
C MET A 133 -0.65 -14.28 -7.92
N VAL A 134 -1.94 -14.57 -8.11
CA VAL A 134 -2.41 -15.85 -8.65
C VAL A 134 -1.87 -16.09 -10.06
N PHE A 135 -1.83 -15.07 -10.91
CA PHE A 135 -1.32 -15.18 -12.28
C PHE A 135 0.15 -15.59 -12.27
N THR A 136 0.95 -14.92 -11.45
CA THR A 136 2.38 -15.21 -11.34
C THR A 136 2.60 -16.62 -10.83
N LEU A 137 1.95 -17.00 -9.72
CA LEU A 137 2.07 -18.34 -9.16
C LEU A 137 1.59 -19.44 -10.13
N TYR A 138 0.56 -19.16 -10.94
CA TYR A 138 0.09 -20.05 -12.00
C TYR A 138 1.14 -20.22 -13.10
N ILE A 139 1.68 -19.10 -13.62
CA ILE A 139 2.72 -19.11 -14.67
C ILE A 139 3.96 -19.88 -14.21
N THR A 140 4.38 -19.69 -12.97
CA THR A 140 5.59 -20.35 -12.43
C THR A 140 5.36 -21.79 -11.98
N GLY A 141 4.12 -22.30 -12.04
CA GLY A 141 3.76 -23.64 -11.58
C GLY A 141 3.80 -23.80 -10.04
N MET A 142 3.74 -22.69 -9.30
CA MET A 142 3.86 -22.66 -7.84
C MET A 142 2.53 -22.49 -7.11
N LEU A 143 1.42 -22.32 -7.85
CA LEU A 143 0.09 -22.05 -7.27
C LEU A 143 -0.31 -23.10 -6.23
N ASP A 144 -0.22 -24.40 -6.53
CA ASP A 144 -0.62 -25.45 -5.59
C ASP A 144 0.34 -25.64 -4.41
N THR A 145 1.57 -25.15 -4.53
CA THR A 145 2.55 -25.18 -3.42
C THR A 145 2.31 -24.04 -2.45
N MET A 146 1.94 -22.87 -2.96
CA MET A 146 1.72 -21.69 -2.14
C MET A 146 0.29 -21.61 -1.63
N PHE A 147 -0.69 -22.03 -2.42
CA PHE A 147 -2.12 -21.92 -2.12
C PHE A 147 -2.72 -23.32 -1.95
N SER A 148 -2.92 -23.72 -0.70
CA SER A 148 -3.71 -24.92 -0.36
C SER A 148 -5.17 -24.80 -0.84
N PRO A 149 -5.97 -25.88 -0.82
CA PRO A 149 -7.40 -25.80 -1.12
C PRO A 149 -8.14 -24.72 -0.32
N GLU A 150 -7.73 -24.48 0.93
CA GLU A 150 -8.30 -23.46 1.80
C GLU A 150 -7.89 -22.05 1.38
N HIS A 151 -6.65 -21.83 0.95
CA HIS A 151 -6.23 -20.54 0.38
C HIS A 151 -7.09 -20.21 -0.84
N LYS A 152 -7.28 -21.18 -1.75
CA LYS A 152 -8.11 -21.00 -2.95
C LYS A 152 -9.56 -20.71 -2.57
N LYS A 153 -10.13 -21.46 -1.62
CA LYS A 153 -11.50 -21.24 -1.11
C LYS A 153 -11.69 -19.83 -0.56
N GLU A 154 -10.79 -19.36 0.28
CA GLU A 154 -10.91 -18.01 0.88
C GLU A 154 -10.61 -16.90 -0.13
N THR A 155 -9.74 -17.15 -1.11
CA THR A 155 -9.51 -16.22 -2.23
C THR A 155 -10.78 -16.05 -3.06
N LEU A 156 -11.45 -17.16 -3.39
CA LEU A 156 -12.71 -17.14 -4.12
C LEU A 156 -13.81 -16.46 -3.29
N ARG A 157 -13.88 -16.72 -1.98
CA ARG A 157 -14.79 -16.01 -1.07
C ARG A 157 -14.63 -14.49 -1.16
N TYR A 158 -13.39 -13.99 -1.14
CA TYR A 158 -13.12 -12.56 -1.28
C TYR A 158 -13.68 -12.00 -2.60
N MET A 159 -13.50 -12.72 -3.70
CA MET A 159 -14.06 -12.30 -5.00
C MET A 159 -15.59 -12.30 -4.99
N TYR A 160 -16.24 -13.29 -4.39
CA TYR A 160 -17.71 -13.34 -4.31
C TYR A 160 -18.29 -12.25 -3.41
N CYS A 161 -17.62 -11.95 -2.30
CA CYS A 161 -17.99 -10.87 -1.40
C CYS A 161 -17.94 -9.49 -2.06
N HIS A 162 -16.99 -9.27 -2.98
CA HIS A 162 -16.73 -7.97 -3.60
C HIS A 162 -17.17 -7.86 -5.06
N GLN A 163 -17.90 -8.85 -5.59
CA GLN A 163 -18.57 -8.71 -6.88
C GLN A 163 -19.72 -7.72 -6.72
N ASN A 164 -19.74 -6.67 -7.55
CA ASN A 164 -20.83 -5.70 -7.58
C ASN A 164 -22.12 -6.36 -8.12
N GLU A 165 -23.27 -5.75 -7.83
CA GLU A 165 -24.59 -6.27 -8.25
C GLU A 165 -24.73 -6.42 -9.78
N ASP A 166 -23.98 -5.64 -10.56
CA ASP A 166 -23.96 -5.72 -12.03
C ASP A 166 -23.10 -6.89 -12.57
N GLY A 167 -22.43 -7.64 -11.69
CA GLY A 167 -21.57 -8.76 -12.03
C GLY A 167 -20.10 -8.40 -12.23
N GLY A 168 -19.71 -7.13 -12.13
CA GLY A 168 -18.33 -6.68 -12.28
C GLY A 168 -17.57 -6.50 -10.97
N TRP A 169 -16.32 -6.07 -11.08
CA TRP A 169 -15.48 -5.64 -9.96
C TRP A 169 -14.89 -4.27 -10.26
N GLY A 170 -14.81 -3.43 -9.23
CA GLY A 170 -14.22 -2.11 -9.34
C GLY A 170 -12.70 -2.09 -9.26
N PHE A 171 -12.16 -0.89 -9.26
CA PHE A 171 -10.75 -0.64 -9.03
C PHE A 171 -10.32 -0.96 -7.58
N HIS A 172 -11.23 -0.67 -6.65
CA HIS A 172 -11.17 -1.01 -5.22
C HIS A 172 -12.56 -1.46 -4.75
N ILE A 173 -12.66 -2.01 -3.54
CA ILE A 173 -13.91 -2.55 -2.97
C ILE A 173 -15.09 -1.55 -3.04
N GLU A 174 -14.85 -0.26 -2.78
CA GLU A 174 -15.89 0.80 -2.86
C GLU A 174 -16.28 1.23 -4.29
N GLY A 175 -15.50 0.86 -5.29
CA GLY A 175 -15.63 1.38 -6.65
C GLY A 175 -16.73 0.72 -7.47
N HIS A 176 -17.22 1.44 -8.48
CA HIS A 176 -18.06 0.88 -9.55
C HIS A 176 -17.26 -0.11 -10.39
N SER A 177 -17.94 -1.00 -11.10
CA SER A 177 -17.31 -2.02 -11.96
C SER A 177 -16.50 -1.40 -13.09
N THR A 178 -15.32 -1.97 -13.34
CA THR A 178 -14.33 -1.49 -14.34
C THR A 178 -13.89 -2.64 -15.23
N MET A 179 -13.40 -2.34 -16.45
CA MET A 179 -12.85 -3.36 -17.33
C MET A 179 -11.61 -3.99 -16.71
N PHE A 180 -10.76 -3.19 -16.06
CA PHE A 180 -9.58 -3.67 -15.36
C PHE A 180 -9.93 -4.61 -14.20
N GLY A 181 -10.72 -4.14 -13.23
CA GLY A 181 -11.10 -4.92 -12.06
C GLY A 181 -11.84 -6.20 -12.42
N THR A 182 -12.85 -6.11 -13.30
CA THR A 182 -13.68 -7.26 -13.68
C THR A 182 -12.88 -8.31 -14.44
N THR A 183 -12.05 -7.91 -15.41
CA THR A 183 -11.26 -8.85 -16.21
C THR A 183 -10.24 -9.60 -15.36
N LEU A 184 -9.52 -8.88 -14.50
CA LEU A 184 -8.50 -9.49 -13.65
C LEU A 184 -9.11 -10.50 -12.66
N ASN A 185 -10.20 -10.13 -11.98
CA ASN A 185 -10.86 -11.03 -11.03
C ASN A 185 -11.51 -12.22 -11.73
N TYR A 186 -12.10 -12.04 -12.92
CA TYR A 186 -12.60 -13.15 -13.74
C TYR A 186 -11.51 -14.16 -14.06
N ILE A 187 -10.38 -13.70 -14.62
CA ILE A 187 -9.25 -14.59 -14.93
C ILE A 187 -8.76 -15.29 -13.66
N CYS A 188 -8.71 -14.57 -12.54
CA CYS A 188 -8.26 -15.14 -11.28
C CYS A 188 -9.14 -16.31 -10.83
N MET A 189 -10.47 -16.15 -10.85
CA MET A 189 -11.40 -17.25 -10.54
C MET A 189 -11.20 -18.44 -11.47
N ARG A 190 -11.02 -18.20 -12.78
CA ARG A 190 -10.80 -19.25 -13.78
C ARG A 190 -9.49 -20.02 -13.53
N LEU A 191 -8.42 -19.33 -13.13
CA LEU A 191 -7.13 -19.96 -12.77
C LEU A 191 -7.18 -20.70 -11.43
N LEU A 192 -8.07 -20.31 -10.51
CA LEU A 192 -8.30 -21.00 -9.24
C LEU A 192 -9.18 -22.25 -9.37
N GLY A 193 -9.81 -22.45 -10.53
CA GLY A 193 -10.52 -23.67 -10.89
C GLY A 193 -12.01 -23.50 -11.17
N GLU A 194 -12.57 -22.30 -11.00
CA GLU A 194 -13.98 -22.05 -11.34
C GLU A 194 -14.20 -22.16 -12.85
N GLY A 195 -15.33 -22.73 -13.27
CA GLY A 195 -15.75 -22.81 -14.68
C GLY A 195 -16.23 -21.46 -15.25
N PRO A 196 -16.47 -21.35 -16.57
CA PRO A 196 -17.02 -20.12 -17.16
C PRO A 196 -18.44 -19.80 -16.65
N GLU A 197 -19.21 -20.85 -16.31
CA GLU A 197 -20.52 -20.78 -15.63
C GLU A 197 -20.41 -21.08 -14.12
N GLY A 198 -19.19 -21.00 -13.57
CA GLY A 198 -18.88 -21.34 -12.18
C GLY A 198 -18.99 -20.14 -11.22
N GLY A 199 -18.58 -20.41 -9.98
CA GLY A 199 -18.62 -19.47 -8.87
C GLY A 199 -19.97 -19.40 -8.16
N GLU A 200 -19.95 -18.83 -6.96
CA GLU A 200 -21.17 -18.58 -6.21
C GLU A 200 -22.08 -17.61 -6.98
N ASP A 201 -23.38 -17.91 -7.03
CA ASP A 201 -24.37 -17.10 -7.75
C ASP A 201 -24.00 -16.81 -9.22
N ASN A 202 -23.37 -17.80 -9.89
CA ASN A 202 -22.87 -17.72 -11.26
C ASN A 202 -21.93 -16.52 -11.48
N ALA A 203 -21.09 -16.21 -10.49
CA ALA A 203 -20.19 -15.06 -10.52
C ALA A 203 -19.39 -14.96 -11.83
N CYS A 204 -18.86 -16.07 -12.36
CA CYS A 204 -18.10 -16.08 -13.61
C CYS A 204 -18.97 -15.71 -14.83
N ALA A 205 -20.17 -16.25 -14.93
CA ALA A 205 -21.07 -15.96 -16.06
C ALA A 205 -21.45 -14.48 -16.09
N ARG A 206 -21.76 -13.90 -14.92
CA ARG A 206 -22.09 -12.47 -14.80
C ARG A 206 -20.91 -11.57 -15.16
N ALA A 207 -19.71 -11.93 -14.67
CA ALA A 207 -18.48 -11.22 -15.00
C ALA A 207 -18.18 -11.23 -16.50
N GLN A 208 -18.28 -12.40 -17.12
CA GLN A 208 -18.07 -12.56 -18.56
C GLN A 208 -19.09 -11.74 -19.36
N LYS A 209 -20.37 -11.79 -18.95
CA LYS A 209 -21.42 -10.98 -19.56
C LYS A 209 -21.10 -9.48 -19.44
N TRP A 210 -20.73 -9.02 -18.25
CA TRP A 210 -20.35 -7.64 -18.01
C TRP A 210 -19.19 -7.21 -18.92
N ILE A 211 -18.11 -7.99 -18.99
CA ILE A 211 -16.95 -7.72 -19.86
C ILE A 211 -17.38 -7.58 -21.32
N ARG A 212 -18.21 -8.50 -21.82
CA ARG A 212 -18.64 -8.49 -23.23
C ARG A 212 -19.58 -7.34 -23.55
N ASP A 213 -20.50 -7.03 -22.65
CA ASP A 213 -21.44 -5.90 -22.83
C ASP A 213 -20.72 -4.55 -22.85
N HIS A 214 -19.54 -4.44 -22.23
CA HIS A 214 -18.71 -3.23 -22.19
C HIS A 214 -17.58 -3.23 -23.25
N GLY A 215 -17.73 -4.04 -24.31
CA GLY A 215 -16.84 -4.01 -25.48
C GLY A 215 -15.67 -4.99 -25.44
N GLY A 216 -15.60 -5.86 -24.43
CA GLY A 216 -14.56 -6.88 -24.28
C GLY A 216 -13.20 -6.34 -23.87
N VAL A 217 -12.26 -7.25 -23.61
CA VAL A 217 -10.99 -6.91 -22.92
C VAL A 217 -9.98 -6.14 -23.78
N THR A 218 -10.26 -5.89 -25.06
CA THR A 218 -9.39 -5.06 -25.93
C THR A 218 -9.31 -3.60 -25.49
N SER A 219 -10.28 -3.13 -24.69
CA SER A 219 -10.30 -1.78 -24.11
C SER A 219 -9.74 -1.71 -22.68
N ILE A 220 -9.19 -2.80 -22.14
CA ILE A 220 -8.61 -2.79 -20.79
C ILE A 220 -7.47 -1.76 -20.69
N PRO A 221 -7.27 -1.05 -19.57
CA PRO A 221 -6.17 -0.08 -19.40
C PRO A 221 -4.77 -0.67 -19.53
N SER A 222 -3.76 0.19 -19.63
CA SER A 222 -2.35 -0.15 -19.88
C SER A 222 -1.80 -1.29 -19.00
N TRP A 223 -2.00 -1.24 -17.67
CA TRP A 223 -1.55 -2.31 -16.77
C TRP A 223 -2.27 -3.65 -17.03
N GLY A 224 -3.55 -3.59 -17.37
CA GLY A 224 -4.31 -4.76 -17.80
C GLY A 224 -3.74 -5.35 -19.08
N LYS A 225 -3.42 -4.52 -20.09
CA LYS A 225 -2.79 -4.98 -21.35
C LYS A 225 -1.46 -5.69 -21.09
N THR A 226 -0.67 -5.18 -20.14
CA THR A 226 0.59 -5.82 -19.71
C THR A 226 0.32 -7.22 -19.15
N TRP A 227 -0.61 -7.37 -18.20
CA TRP A 227 -0.95 -8.67 -17.63
C TRP A 227 -1.58 -9.63 -18.65
N LEU A 228 -2.47 -9.15 -19.51
CA LEU A 228 -3.03 -9.96 -20.59
C LEU A 228 -1.94 -10.41 -21.57
N SER A 229 -0.95 -9.56 -21.86
CA SER A 229 0.18 -9.94 -22.73
C SER A 229 1.08 -10.98 -22.06
N ILE A 230 1.36 -10.83 -20.76
CA ILE A 230 2.10 -11.82 -19.97
C ILE A 230 1.37 -13.17 -19.95
N LEU A 231 0.04 -13.19 -19.79
CA LEU A 231 -0.76 -14.41 -19.81
C LEU A 231 -0.97 -15.01 -21.21
N GLY A 232 -0.63 -14.26 -22.28
CA GLY A 232 -0.91 -14.66 -23.66
C GLY A 232 -2.38 -14.48 -24.08
N LEU A 233 -3.12 -13.60 -23.40
CA LEU A 233 -4.49 -13.19 -23.76
C LEU A 233 -4.53 -11.93 -24.63
N SER A 234 -3.39 -11.26 -24.81
CA SER A 234 -3.16 -10.15 -25.73
C SER A 234 -1.79 -10.28 -26.36
N GLU A 235 -1.56 -9.67 -27.52
CA GLU A 235 -0.20 -9.51 -28.04
C GLU A 235 0.46 -8.25 -27.45
N TRP A 236 1.78 -8.29 -27.25
CA TRP A 236 2.57 -7.13 -26.85
C TRP A 236 2.48 -5.95 -27.84
N SER A 237 2.10 -6.21 -29.10
CA SER A 237 1.83 -5.21 -30.14
C SER A 237 0.60 -4.34 -29.82
N GLY A 238 -0.28 -4.81 -28.92
CA GLY A 238 -1.42 -4.07 -28.39
C GLY A 238 -1.10 -3.21 -27.17
N CYS A 239 0.13 -3.23 -26.66
CA CYS A 239 0.58 -2.37 -25.57
C CYS A 239 1.28 -1.12 -26.12
N ASN A 240 1.21 0.00 -25.37
CA ASN A 240 2.16 1.08 -25.58
C ASN A 240 3.59 0.62 -25.22
N PRO A 241 4.64 1.08 -25.94
CA PRO A 241 5.99 0.60 -25.69
C PRO A 241 6.52 0.90 -24.29
N MET A 242 7.13 -0.10 -23.65
CA MET A 242 7.83 0.01 -22.37
C MET A 242 9.31 -0.40 -22.54
N PRO A 243 10.11 0.39 -23.28
CA PRO A 243 11.46 -0.01 -23.68
C PRO A 243 12.40 -0.09 -22.46
N PRO A 244 13.10 -1.22 -22.23
CA PRO A 244 14.09 -1.31 -21.16
C PRO A 244 15.26 -0.33 -21.36
N GLU A 245 15.49 0.16 -22.58
CA GLU A 245 16.52 1.16 -22.87
C GLU A 245 16.34 2.46 -22.06
N PHE A 246 15.13 2.71 -21.54
CA PHE A 246 14.85 3.81 -20.60
C PHE A 246 15.78 3.81 -19.37
N TRP A 247 16.19 2.63 -18.88
CA TRP A 247 17.09 2.47 -17.74
C TRP A 247 18.56 2.80 -18.04
N LEU A 248 18.89 3.09 -19.32
CA LEU A 248 20.22 3.50 -19.76
C LEU A 248 20.34 5.01 -20.00
N LEU A 249 19.27 5.78 -19.76
CA LEU A 249 19.30 7.22 -19.96
C LEU A 249 20.38 7.87 -19.08
N PRO A 250 21.06 8.92 -19.57
CA PRO A 250 22.01 9.69 -18.75
C PRO A 250 21.30 10.46 -17.61
N SER A 251 21.94 10.53 -16.44
CA SER A 251 21.38 11.17 -15.23
C SER A 251 21.03 12.66 -15.37
N PHE A 252 21.66 13.37 -16.31
CA PHE A 252 21.35 14.78 -16.58
C PHE A 252 19.99 14.97 -17.27
N MET A 253 19.43 13.94 -17.92
CA MET A 253 18.13 14.06 -18.60
C MET A 253 17.00 14.31 -17.60
N PRO A 254 15.98 15.12 -17.95
CA PRO A 254 14.82 15.34 -17.08
C PRO A 254 14.05 14.03 -16.78
N MET A 255 13.90 13.16 -17.78
CA MET A 255 13.19 11.88 -17.67
C MET A 255 14.02 10.72 -17.10
N HIS A 256 15.14 11.01 -16.43
CA HIS A 256 15.97 9.94 -15.90
C HIS A 256 15.20 9.16 -14.82
N PRO A 257 15.19 7.80 -14.84
CA PRO A 257 14.37 7.01 -13.93
C PRO A 257 14.61 7.29 -12.44
N ALA A 258 15.83 7.69 -12.05
CA ALA A 258 16.15 8.06 -10.67
C ALA A 258 15.40 9.29 -10.13
N LYS A 259 14.82 10.10 -11.02
CA LYS A 259 14.04 11.30 -10.66
C LYS A 259 12.54 11.01 -10.61
N MET A 260 12.12 9.84 -11.07
CA MET A 260 10.71 9.43 -11.04
C MET A 260 10.33 8.96 -9.64
N TRP A 261 9.04 9.08 -9.34
CA TRP A 261 8.45 8.53 -8.13
C TRP A 261 8.86 7.06 -7.95
N CYS A 262 9.26 6.72 -6.74
CA CYS A 262 9.81 5.40 -6.40
C CYS A 262 8.87 4.26 -6.75
N TYR A 263 7.59 4.38 -6.40
CA TYR A 263 6.62 3.33 -6.70
C TYR A 263 6.41 3.16 -8.21
N CYS A 264 6.29 4.25 -8.98
CA CYS A 264 6.15 4.18 -10.43
C CYS A 264 7.38 3.54 -11.09
N ARG A 265 8.60 3.97 -10.76
CA ARG A 265 9.80 3.34 -11.34
C ARG A 265 9.89 1.87 -10.98
N MET A 266 9.54 1.49 -9.75
CA MET A 266 9.65 0.11 -9.28
C MET A 266 8.64 -0.80 -9.96
N VAL A 267 7.43 -0.33 -10.27
CA VAL A 267 6.45 -1.11 -11.07
C VAL A 267 6.87 -1.23 -12.54
N TYR A 268 7.27 -0.13 -13.18
CA TYR A 268 7.60 -0.14 -14.61
C TYR A 268 8.92 -0.85 -14.94
N MET A 269 9.81 -1.02 -13.96
CA MET A 269 11.09 -1.72 -14.13
C MET A 269 10.92 -3.18 -14.56
N PRO A 270 10.28 -4.07 -13.78
CA PRO A 270 10.02 -5.44 -14.21
C PRO A 270 9.05 -5.51 -15.39
N MET A 271 8.06 -4.60 -15.52
CA MET A 271 7.20 -4.55 -16.72
C MET A 271 8.03 -4.33 -18.01
N SER A 272 8.99 -3.41 -17.99
CA SER A 272 9.86 -3.13 -19.13
C SER A 272 10.80 -4.30 -19.44
N TYR A 273 11.25 -5.04 -18.43
CA TYR A 273 12.05 -6.25 -18.61
C TYR A 273 11.25 -7.34 -19.33
N LEU A 274 10.02 -7.62 -18.85
CA LEU A 274 9.11 -8.60 -19.44
C LEU A 274 8.69 -8.19 -20.86
N TYR A 275 8.40 -6.90 -21.08
CA TYR A 275 8.11 -6.33 -22.38
C TYR A 275 9.30 -6.50 -23.34
N GLY A 276 10.51 -6.12 -22.92
CA GLY A 276 11.72 -6.23 -23.72
C GLY A 276 12.10 -7.66 -24.07
N LYS A 277 11.79 -8.62 -23.20
CA LYS A 277 11.89 -10.08 -23.46
C LYS A 277 10.75 -10.63 -24.31
N ARG A 278 9.66 -9.87 -24.49
CA ARG A 278 8.39 -10.32 -25.09
C ARG A 278 7.87 -11.59 -24.40
N PHE A 279 7.99 -11.64 -23.07
CA PHE A 279 7.63 -12.81 -22.30
C PHE A 279 6.13 -13.12 -22.43
N VAL A 280 5.80 -14.40 -22.63
CA VAL A 280 4.44 -14.93 -22.61
C VAL A 280 4.48 -16.23 -21.82
N GLY A 281 3.59 -16.36 -20.84
CA GLY A 281 3.45 -17.55 -20.01
C GLY A 281 2.93 -18.77 -20.79
N PRO A 282 2.84 -19.94 -20.13
CA PRO A 282 2.35 -21.16 -20.77
C PRO A 282 0.91 -21.03 -21.30
N LEU A 283 0.69 -21.43 -22.55
CA LEU A 283 -0.65 -21.46 -23.17
C LEU A 283 -1.40 -22.74 -22.80
N THR A 284 -1.95 -22.78 -21.58
CA THR A 284 -2.76 -23.90 -21.10
C THR A 284 -4.16 -23.89 -21.70
N ASP A 285 -4.91 -24.98 -21.54
CA ASP A 285 -6.31 -25.07 -22.00
C ASP A 285 -7.20 -23.97 -21.40
N VAL A 286 -6.94 -23.58 -20.15
CA VAL A 286 -7.67 -22.47 -19.49
C VAL A 286 -7.36 -21.14 -20.20
N ILE A 287 -6.08 -20.86 -20.50
CA ILE A 287 -5.68 -19.65 -21.23
C ILE A 287 -6.29 -19.62 -22.64
N LEU A 288 -6.30 -20.75 -23.34
CA LEU A 288 -6.92 -20.86 -24.67
C LEU A 288 -8.44 -20.69 -24.62
N SER A 289 -9.09 -21.15 -23.54
CA SER A 289 -10.51 -20.92 -23.28
C SER A 289 -10.80 -19.44 -23.01
N LEU A 290 -9.99 -18.80 -22.16
CA LEU A 290 -10.10 -17.37 -21.82
C LEU A 290 -10.04 -16.47 -23.07
N ARG A 291 -9.23 -16.82 -24.09
CA ARG A 291 -9.21 -16.09 -25.37
C ARG A 291 -10.57 -16.07 -26.09
N LYS A 292 -11.42 -17.08 -25.89
CA LYS A 292 -12.77 -17.16 -26.46
C LYS A 292 -13.81 -16.50 -25.57
N GLU A 293 -13.58 -16.54 -24.27
CA GLU A 293 -14.48 -16.03 -23.23
C GLU A 293 -14.47 -14.48 -23.20
N LEU A 294 -13.28 -13.87 -23.33
CA LEU A 294 -13.04 -12.46 -23.02
C LEU A 294 -13.10 -11.48 -24.21
N HIS A 295 -12.83 -11.98 -25.42
CA HIS A 295 -12.78 -11.16 -26.64
C HIS A 295 -14.11 -11.16 -27.39
N ILE A 296 -14.47 -10.03 -28.01
CA ILE A 296 -15.63 -9.93 -28.91
C ILE A 296 -15.30 -10.54 -30.26
N GLU A 297 -14.15 -10.17 -30.81
CA GLU A 297 -13.62 -10.67 -32.08
C GLU A 297 -12.80 -11.94 -31.86
N PRO A 298 -12.73 -12.87 -32.83
CA PRO A 298 -11.84 -14.02 -32.74
C PRO A 298 -10.39 -13.56 -32.52
N TYR A 299 -9.70 -14.15 -31.52
CA TYR A 299 -8.35 -13.73 -31.10
C TYR A 299 -7.35 -13.52 -32.27
N ASN A 300 -7.37 -14.40 -33.27
CA ASN A 300 -6.45 -14.37 -34.41
C ASN A 300 -6.78 -13.28 -35.45
N GLU A 301 -7.94 -12.65 -35.36
CA GLU A 301 -8.39 -11.59 -36.28
C GLU A 301 -8.15 -10.19 -35.71
N ILE A 302 -7.90 -10.08 -34.39
CA ILE A 302 -7.69 -8.83 -33.67
C ILE A 302 -6.47 -8.09 -34.21
N GLN A 303 -6.68 -6.84 -34.62
CA GLN A 303 -5.62 -5.95 -35.05
C GLN A 303 -5.03 -5.19 -33.86
N TRP A 304 -4.22 -5.88 -33.04
CA TRP A 304 -3.72 -5.41 -31.74
C TRP A 304 -3.17 -3.97 -31.73
N PHE A 305 -2.41 -3.59 -32.76
CA PHE A 305 -1.85 -2.25 -32.87
C PHE A 305 -2.89 -1.11 -32.76
N LYS A 306 -4.14 -1.36 -33.19
CA LYS A 306 -5.24 -0.37 -33.14
C LYS A 306 -5.75 -0.13 -31.73
N TYR A 307 -5.53 -1.07 -30.80
CA TYR A 307 -6.05 -1.00 -29.43
C TYR A 307 -5.05 -0.41 -28.44
N ARG A 308 -3.84 -0.01 -28.85
CA ARG A 308 -2.80 0.53 -27.94
C ARG A 308 -3.27 1.69 -27.07
N HIS A 309 -4.03 2.60 -27.66
CA HIS A 309 -4.55 3.80 -26.98
C HIS A 309 -6.00 3.68 -26.52
N VAL A 310 -6.65 2.53 -26.76
CA VAL A 310 -8.05 2.32 -26.38
C VAL A 310 -8.10 2.01 -24.89
N CYS A 311 -8.97 2.71 -24.17
CA CYS A 311 -9.28 2.49 -22.77
C CYS A 311 -10.80 2.54 -22.59
N ALA A 312 -11.35 1.63 -21.78
CA ALA A 312 -12.77 1.63 -21.43
C ALA A 312 -13.14 2.90 -20.68
N LYS A 313 -14.37 3.37 -20.85
CA LYS A 313 -14.82 4.63 -20.27
C LYS A 313 -14.86 4.55 -18.75
N GLU A 314 -15.22 3.38 -18.22
CA GLU A 314 -15.36 3.08 -16.80
C GLU A 314 -14.03 3.15 -16.06
N ASP A 315 -12.91 2.95 -16.77
CA ASP A 315 -11.54 2.98 -16.24
C ASP A 315 -10.83 4.33 -16.49
N LEU A 316 -11.35 5.15 -17.40
CA LEU A 316 -10.67 6.38 -17.85
C LEU A 316 -10.84 7.51 -16.84
N TYR A 317 -9.87 7.66 -15.95
CA TYR A 317 -9.79 8.74 -14.96
C TYR A 317 -8.84 9.86 -15.41
N TYR A 318 -7.66 9.49 -15.93
CA TYR A 318 -6.60 10.40 -16.37
C TYR A 318 -6.32 10.21 -17.87
N PRO A 319 -7.02 10.94 -18.76
CA PRO A 319 -6.88 10.73 -20.20
C PRO A 319 -5.53 11.24 -20.73
N HIS A 320 -4.92 10.45 -21.61
CA HIS A 320 -3.65 10.81 -22.23
C HIS A 320 -3.78 12.06 -23.12
N PRO A 321 -2.95 13.10 -22.90
CA PRO A 321 -2.88 14.23 -23.82
C PRO A 321 -2.31 13.79 -25.18
N LEU A 322 -2.68 14.52 -26.24
CA LEU A 322 -2.27 14.19 -27.62
C LEU A 322 -0.75 14.05 -27.78
N ILE A 323 0.02 14.90 -27.10
CA ILE A 323 1.50 14.86 -27.15
C ILE A 323 2.05 13.51 -26.67
N GLN A 324 1.41 12.91 -25.68
CA GLN A 324 1.83 11.63 -25.12
C GLN A 324 1.56 10.49 -26.10
N ASN A 325 0.39 10.49 -26.74
CA ASN A 325 0.06 9.53 -27.81
C ASN A 325 1.06 9.62 -28.97
N LEU A 326 1.45 10.84 -29.36
CA LEU A 326 2.47 11.05 -30.39
C LEU A 326 3.85 10.49 -29.99
N ILE A 327 4.23 10.63 -28.71
CA ILE A 327 5.48 10.05 -28.19
C ILE A 327 5.44 8.52 -28.28
N TRP A 328 4.38 7.87 -27.81
CA TRP A 328 4.26 6.41 -27.88
C TRP A 328 4.18 5.88 -29.30
N ASP A 329 3.47 6.58 -30.20
CA ASP A 329 3.42 6.22 -31.61
C ASP A 329 4.80 6.34 -32.25
N SER A 330 5.55 7.38 -31.91
CA SER A 330 6.92 7.55 -32.38
C SER A 330 7.84 6.43 -31.88
N LEU A 331 7.73 6.08 -30.60
CA LEU A 331 8.48 4.96 -30.02
C LEU A 331 8.11 3.64 -30.70
N ASN A 332 6.83 3.39 -30.94
CA ASN A 332 6.37 2.15 -31.54
C ASN A 332 6.75 2.03 -33.03
N LEU A 333 6.62 3.10 -33.80
CA LEU A 333 6.84 3.08 -35.25
C LEU A 333 8.31 3.19 -35.62
N PHE A 334 9.11 3.92 -34.83
CA PHE A 334 10.51 4.20 -35.16
C PHE A 334 11.50 3.54 -34.21
N ALA A 335 11.31 3.62 -32.89
CA ALA A 335 12.29 3.10 -31.94
C ALA A 335 12.25 1.56 -31.84
N GLU A 336 11.07 0.97 -31.61
CA GLU A 336 10.93 -0.48 -31.43
C GLU A 336 11.44 -1.33 -32.60
N PRO A 337 11.12 -1.03 -33.88
CA PRO A 337 11.62 -1.80 -35.02
C PRO A 337 13.14 -1.70 -35.19
N VAL A 338 13.74 -0.62 -34.70
CA VAL A 338 15.17 -0.37 -34.78
C VAL A 338 15.90 -1.06 -33.63
N LEU A 339 15.39 -0.95 -32.40
CA LEU A 339 15.97 -1.53 -31.18
C LEU A 339 15.87 -3.06 -31.14
N THR A 340 14.96 -3.67 -31.89
CA THR A 340 14.85 -5.12 -32.03
C THR A 340 15.79 -5.73 -33.06
N ARG A 341 16.45 -4.92 -33.90
CA ARG A 341 17.28 -5.39 -35.02
C ARG A 341 18.76 -5.19 -34.75
N TRP A 342 19.57 -6.11 -35.26
CA TRP A 342 21.02 -5.99 -35.19
C TRP A 342 21.51 -4.77 -35.99
N PRO A 343 22.46 -3.96 -35.48
CA PRO A 343 23.25 -4.16 -34.25
C PRO A 343 22.64 -3.54 -32.98
N LEU A 344 21.55 -2.78 -33.09
CA LEU A 344 20.97 -2.03 -31.98
C LEU A 344 20.24 -2.91 -30.96
N SER A 345 19.90 -4.15 -31.31
CA SER A 345 19.49 -5.17 -30.35
C SER A 345 20.53 -5.44 -29.24
N LYS A 346 21.81 -5.13 -29.47
CA LYS A 346 22.82 -5.17 -28.40
C LYS A 346 22.57 -4.13 -27.30
N LEU A 347 21.95 -2.99 -27.65
CA LEU A 347 21.53 -1.99 -26.67
C LEU A 347 20.41 -2.53 -25.80
N ARG A 348 19.45 -3.25 -26.40
CA ARG A 348 18.39 -3.96 -25.68
C ARG A 348 18.94 -5.01 -24.73
N ASP A 349 19.91 -5.81 -25.18
CA ASP A 349 20.56 -6.81 -24.31
C ASP A 349 21.26 -6.16 -23.12
N LYS A 350 21.94 -5.02 -23.34
CA LYS A 350 22.56 -4.24 -22.27
C LYS A 350 21.50 -3.67 -21.33
N ALA A 351 20.42 -3.14 -21.87
CA ALA A 351 19.32 -2.56 -21.12
C ALA A 351 18.67 -3.61 -20.21
N LEU A 352 18.32 -4.78 -20.74
CA LEU A 352 17.76 -5.89 -19.97
C LEU A 352 18.67 -6.32 -18.81
N LYS A 353 20.00 -6.39 -19.03
CA LYS A 353 20.96 -6.69 -17.96
C LYS A 353 21.00 -5.60 -16.90
N THR A 354 20.96 -4.33 -17.30
CA THR A 354 20.89 -3.21 -16.34
C THR A 354 19.58 -3.25 -15.56
N THR A 355 18.44 -3.44 -16.21
CA THR A 355 17.13 -3.55 -15.55
C THR A 355 17.13 -4.68 -14.52
N MET A 356 17.59 -5.88 -14.90
CA MET A 356 17.64 -7.01 -13.97
C MET A 356 18.61 -6.80 -12.81
N LYS A 357 19.72 -6.07 -13.03
CA LYS A 357 20.62 -5.64 -11.95
C LYS A 357 19.90 -4.75 -10.93
N HIS A 358 19.06 -3.81 -11.37
CA HIS A 358 18.28 -2.97 -10.46
C HIS A 358 17.20 -3.78 -9.71
N ILE A 359 16.54 -4.73 -10.38
CA ILE A 359 15.56 -5.62 -9.74
C ILE A 359 16.24 -6.43 -8.61
N HIS A 360 17.32 -7.16 -8.91
CA HIS A 360 18.06 -7.92 -7.88
C HIS A 360 18.56 -7.05 -6.73
N TYR A 361 18.98 -5.82 -7.05
CA TYR A 361 19.41 -4.88 -6.01
C TYR A 361 18.27 -4.52 -5.08
N GLU A 362 17.09 -4.19 -5.61
CA GLU A 362 15.95 -3.88 -4.77
C GLU A 362 15.47 -5.09 -3.97
N ASP A 363 15.44 -6.27 -4.61
CA ASP A 363 15.06 -7.52 -3.95
C ASP A 363 15.94 -7.81 -2.73
N GLU A 364 17.26 -7.70 -2.86
CA GLU A 364 18.18 -7.91 -1.73
C GLU A 364 18.02 -6.84 -0.64
N ASN A 365 17.82 -5.56 -1.02
CA ASN A 365 17.68 -4.44 -0.07
C ASN A 365 16.31 -4.37 0.61
N SER A 366 15.32 -5.12 0.11
CA SER A 366 14.00 -5.27 0.73
C SER A 366 13.78 -6.69 1.27
N ARG A 367 14.81 -7.55 1.35
CA ARG A 367 14.68 -8.95 1.82
C ARG A 367 13.61 -9.72 1.03
N TYR A 368 13.49 -9.41 -0.27
CA TYR A 368 12.50 -9.93 -1.21
C TYR A 368 11.05 -9.64 -0.79
N TYR A 369 10.87 -8.71 0.15
CA TYR A 369 9.61 -8.13 0.54
C TYR A 369 9.10 -7.20 -0.56
N THR A 370 10.01 -6.44 -1.19
CA THR A 370 9.77 -5.41 -2.22
C THR A 370 9.02 -4.18 -1.69
N MET A 371 8.87 -3.12 -2.49
CA MET A 371 8.24 -1.87 -2.07
C MET A 371 6.73 -2.02 -1.90
N GLY A 372 6.08 -2.85 -2.72
CA GLY A 372 4.68 -3.25 -2.51
C GLY A 372 4.18 -4.30 -3.49
N CYS A 373 2.95 -4.79 -3.29
CA CYS A 373 2.49 -6.04 -3.89
C CYS A 373 2.45 -6.08 -5.44
N VAL A 374 2.25 -4.94 -6.10
CA VAL A 374 2.23 -4.89 -7.59
C VAL A 374 3.63 -5.16 -8.13
N GLU A 375 4.63 -4.51 -7.57
CA GLU A 375 6.03 -4.72 -7.92
C GLU A 375 6.51 -6.09 -7.44
N LYS A 376 6.12 -6.52 -6.23
CA LYS A 376 6.41 -7.85 -5.66
C LYS A 376 6.25 -8.99 -6.67
N VAL A 377 5.07 -9.05 -7.29
CA VAL A 377 4.72 -10.14 -8.21
C VAL A 377 5.44 -10.03 -9.55
N LEU A 378 5.69 -8.80 -10.02
CA LEU A 378 6.41 -8.55 -11.27
C LEU A 378 7.91 -8.82 -11.14
N CYS A 379 8.56 -8.41 -10.04
CA CYS A 379 9.95 -8.73 -9.72
C CYS A 379 10.12 -10.25 -9.53
N MET A 380 9.22 -10.90 -8.79
CA MET A 380 9.19 -12.35 -8.65
C MET A 380 9.11 -13.06 -10.00
N LEU A 381 8.23 -12.59 -10.89
CA LEU A 381 8.12 -13.13 -12.25
C LEU A 381 9.38 -12.85 -13.08
N ALA A 382 9.96 -11.66 -13.01
CA ALA A 382 11.19 -11.31 -13.73
C ALA A 382 12.37 -12.20 -13.31
N CYS A 383 12.54 -12.45 -12.01
CA CYS A 383 13.52 -13.38 -11.45
C CYS A 383 13.30 -14.81 -11.95
N TRP A 384 12.04 -15.28 -12.04
CA TRP A 384 11.73 -16.58 -12.61
C TRP A 384 12.02 -16.65 -14.12
N VAL A 385 11.71 -15.59 -14.87
CA VAL A 385 11.98 -15.50 -16.32
C VAL A 385 13.49 -15.45 -16.61
N GLU A 386 14.28 -14.84 -15.72
CA GLU A 386 15.75 -14.89 -15.81
C GLU A 386 16.28 -16.31 -15.53
N ASP A 387 15.91 -16.89 -14.40
CA ASP A 387 16.24 -18.28 -14.04
C ASP A 387 15.20 -18.87 -13.06
N PRO A 388 14.37 -19.84 -13.51
CA PRO A 388 13.35 -20.50 -12.69
C PRO A 388 13.89 -21.23 -11.45
N LYS A 389 15.20 -21.52 -11.40
CA LYS A 389 15.85 -22.25 -10.31
C LYS A 389 16.67 -21.34 -9.40
N SER A 390 16.68 -20.03 -9.66
CA SER A 390 17.45 -19.05 -8.91
C SER A 390 17.06 -19.02 -7.44
N ASP A 391 18.02 -18.67 -6.60
CA ASP A 391 17.76 -18.44 -5.18
C ASP A 391 16.92 -17.17 -4.98
N ALA A 392 17.07 -16.18 -5.86
CA ALA A 392 16.23 -14.99 -5.89
C ALA A 392 14.73 -15.34 -5.99
N PHE A 393 14.35 -16.21 -6.93
CA PHE A 393 12.97 -16.67 -7.07
C PHE A 393 12.46 -17.39 -5.81
N LYS A 394 13.29 -18.27 -5.20
CA LYS A 394 12.91 -18.99 -3.98
C LYS A 394 12.73 -18.05 -2.78
N LYS A 395 13.56 -17.02 -2.67
CA LYS A 395 13.42 -15.96 -1.66
C LYS A 395 12.14 -15.14 -1.87
N HIS A 396 11.75 -14.84 -3.12
CA HIS A 396 10.45 -14.22 -3.38
C HIS A 396 9.29 -15.11 -2.93
N LEU A 397 9.31 -16.40 -3.26
CA LEU A 397 8.25 -17.34 -2.86
C LEU A 397 8.07 -17.38 -1.34
N ALA A 398 9.19 -17.37 -0.60
CA ALA A 398 9.17 -17.39 0.86
C ALA A 398 8.45 -16.17 1.48
N ARG A 399 8.42 -15.03 0.78
CA ARG A 399 7.77 -13.76 1.19
C ARG A 399 6.35 -13.58 0.64
N VAL A 400 5.79 -14.54 -0.09
CA VAL A 400 4.39 -14.49 -0.53
C VAL A 400 3.41 -14.48 0.66
N PRO A 401 3.58 -15.30 1.72
CA PRO A 401 2.66 -15.29 2.86
C PRO A 401 2.58 -13.93 3.58
N ASP A 402 3.66 -13.14 3.57
CA ASP A 402 3.72 -11.81 4.16
C ASP A 402 2.70 -10.83 3.51
N HIS A 403 2.26 -11.12 2.29
CA HIS A 403 1.30 -10.31 1.54
C HIS A 403 -0.14 -10.86 1.63
N LEU A 404 -0.38 -12.00 2.28
CA LEU A 404 -1.70 -12.61 2.36
C LEU A 404 -2.39 -12.24 3.67
N TRP A 405 -3.60 -11.69 3.56
CA TRP A 405 -4.42 -11.31 4.71
C TRP A 405 -5.75 -12.05 4.71
N MET A 406 -6.22 -12.45 5.90
CA MET A 406 -7.45 -13.20 6.10
C MET A 406 -8.42 -12.41 6.99
N ALA A 407 -9.60 -12.11 6.46
CA ALA A 407 -10.72 -11.54 7.20
C ALA A 407 -12.06 -12.24 6.88
N GLU A 408 -13.16 -11.77 7.48
CA GLU A 408 -14.48 -12.41 7.37
C GLU A 408 -15.05 -12.43 5.95
N ASP A 409 -14.55 -11.57 5.07
CA ASP A 409 -14.90 -11.48 3.66
C ASP A 409 -14.04 -12.38 2.76
N GLY A 410 -12.96 -12.98 3.28
CA GLY A 410 -12.09 -13.88 2.52
C GLY A 410 -10.62 -13.48 2.56
N MET A 411 -9.80 -14.19 1.78
CA MET A 411 -8.36 -13.99 1.71
C MET A 411 -8.02 -13.09 0.54
N ARG A 412 -7.16 -12.10 0.80
CA ARG A 412 -6.72 -11.11 -0.18
C ARG A 412 -5.21 -10.92 -0.11
N VAL A 413 -4.68 -10.29 -1.15
CA VAL A 413 -3.34 -9.71 -1.11
C VAL A 413 -3.45 -8.29 -0.58
N GLN A 414 -2.71 -8.00 0.48
CA GLN A 414 -2.42 -6.64 0.95
C GLN A 414 -1.13 -6.13 0.30
N SER A 415 -0.91 -4.82 0.31
CA SER A 415 0.31 -4.26 -0.32
C SER A 415 1.58 -4.76 0.37
N PHE A 416 1.64 -4.67 1.70
CA PHE A 416 2.71 -5.18 2.54
C PHE A 416 2.19 -5.36 3.98
N GLY A 417 1.93 -4.26 4.67
CA GLY A 417 1.35 -4.20 6.02
C GLY A 417 1.50 -2.77 6.57
N SER A 418 0.81 -2.41 7.65
CA SER A 418 0.86 -1.07 8.27
C SER A 418 1.41 -1.10 9.70
N GLN A 419 2.21 -2.10 10.06
CA GLN A 419 2.55 -2.42 11.44
C GLN A 419 3.18 -1.24 12.21
N MET A 420 4.14 -0.55 11.60
CA MET A 420 4.81 0.61 12.20
C MET A 420 3.92 1.86 12.17
N TRP A 421 3.19 2.08 11.08
CA TRP A 421 2.22 3.17 10.98
C TRP A 421 1.15 3.09 12.07
N ASP A 422 0.50 1.94 12.19
CA ASP A 422 -0.57 1.69 13.17
C ASP A 422 -0.06 1.71 14.60
N THR A 423 1.14 1.17 14.83
CA THR A 423 1.75 1.22 16.17
C THR A 423 2.17 2.64 16.55
N GLY A 424 2.71 3.41 15.60
CA GLY A 424 3.10 4.80 15.80
C GLY A 424 1.93 5.67 16.24
N PHE A 425 0.79 5.59 15.53
CA PHE A 425 -0.42 6.31 15.93
C PHE A 425 -1.10 5.72 17.15
N GLY A 426 -1.21 4.38 17.23
CA GLY A 426 -1.84 3.69 18.34
C GLY A 426 -1.20 4.05 19.68
N VAL A 427 0.13 4.03 19.76
CA VAL A 427 0.86 4.46 20.95
C VAL A 427 0.59 5.93 21.28
N GLN A 428 0.64 6.83 20.31
CA GLN A 428 0.38 8.25 20.56
C GLN A 428 -1.05 8.49 21.08
N ALA A 429 -2.04 7.79 20.54
CA ALA A 429 -3.42 7.84 21.01
C ALA A 429 -3.55 7.31 22.44
N LEU A 430 -2.90 6.18 22.76
CA LEU A 430 -2.85 5.63 24.11
C LEU A 430 -2.17 6.60 25.08
N LEU A 431 -1.08 7.26 24.68
CA LEU A 431 -0.41 8.30 25.48
C LEU A 431 -1.27 9.56 25.65
N ALA A 432 -2.09 9.93 24.66
CA ALA A 432 -3.01 11.06 24.78
C ALA A 432 -4.20 10.78 25.73
N SER A 433 -4.50 9.50 26.02
CA SER A 433 -5.63 9.12 26.87
C SER A 433 -5.50 9.49 28.34
N ASN A 434 -4.27 9.77 28.82
CA ASN A 434 -3.95 9.96 30.24
C ASN A 434 -4.29 8.74 31.14
N LEU A 435 -4.39 7.54 30.55
CA LEU A 435 -4.63 6.29 31.27
C LEU A 435 -3.37 5.41 31.35
N HIS A 436 -2.17 5.99 31.24
CA HIS A 436 -0.90 5.25 31.07
C HIS A 436 -0.66 4.20 32.15
N GLU A 437 -1.02 4.51 33.39
CA GLU A 437 -0.87 3.63 34.55
C GLU A 437 -1.72 2.35 34.44
N GLU A 438 -2.85 2.38 33.72
CA GLU A 438 -3.70 1.21 33.48
C GLU A 438 -3.16 0.30 32.37
N ILE A 439 -2.21 0.76 31.55
CA ILE A 439 -1.77 0.09 30.31
C ILE A 439 -0.24 0.04 30.14
N THR A 440 0.51 0.09 31.24
CA THR A 440 1.98 0.15 31.23
C THR A 440 2.62 -0.98 30.41
N HIS A 441 2.10 -2.21 30.53
CA HIS A 441 2.59 -3.35 29.76
C HIS A 441 2.38 -3.17 28.24
N THR A 442 1.22 -2.64 27.84
CA THR A 442 0.91 -2.34 26.43
C THR A 442 1.86 -1.29 25.87
N LEU A 443 2.07 -0.21 26.64
CA LEU A 443 2.96 0.89 26.28
C LEU A 443 4.42 0.41 26.15
N LYS A 444 4.91 -0.40 27.09
CA LYS A 444 6.27 -0.97 27.05
C LYS A 444 6.48 -1.81 25.80
N LYS A 445 5.53 -2.70 25.46
CA LYS A 445 5.60 -3.51 24.24
C LYS A 445 5.58 -2.67 22.97
N GLY A 446 4.71 -1.66 22.90
CA GLY A 446 4.67 -0.74 21.76
C GLY A 446 6.00 0.02 21.60
N HIS A 447 6.59 0.47 22.70
CA HIS A 447 7.90 1.11 22.70
C HIS A 447 9.01 0.16 22.22
N ASP A 448 9.01 -1.08 22.69
CA ASP A 448 9.98 -2.10 22.28
C ASP A 448 9.83 -2.44 20.79
N PHE A 449 8.61 -2.51 20.27
CA PHE A 449 8.38 -2.70 18.83
C PHE A 449 8.91 -1.52 18.00
N ILE A 450 8.59 -0.28 18.38
CA ILE A 450 9.07 0.92 17.66
C ILE A 450 10.61 0.93 17.63
N LYS A 451 11.28 0.67 18.76
CA LYS A 451 12.76 0.60 18.80
C LYS A 451 13.36 -0.47 17.90
N GLN A 452 12.69 -1.63 17.79
CA GLN A 452 13.11 -2.77 16.98
C GLN A 452 12.78 -2.61 15.49
N SER A 453 11.88 -1.70 15.13
CA SER A 453 11.43 -1.49 13.75
C SER A 453 12.21 -0.42 12.99
N GLN A 454 13.02 0.40 13.68
CA GLN A 454 13.84 1.42 13.01
C GLN A 454 14.94 0.78 12.17
N VAL A 455 15.07 1.23 10.93
CA VAL A 455 16.12 0.84 9.98
C VAL A 455 17.48 1.36 10.47
N LYS A 456 18.46 0.46 10.61
CA LYS A 456 19.77 0.75 11.22
C LYS A 456 20.86 1.07 10.21
N ASP A 457 20.67 0.67 8.96
CA ASP A 457 21.67 0.76 7.90
C ASP A 457 21.09 1.46 6.66
N ASN A 458 21.95 2.12 5.89
CA ASN A 458 21.57 2.55 4.55
C ASN A 458 21.49 1.35 3.60
N PRO A 459 20.80 1.48 2.45
CA PRO A 459 20.83 0.44 1.45
C PRO A 459 22.26 0.14 1.01
N SER A 460 22.50 -1.11 0.65
CA SER A 460 23.84 -1.65 0.40
C SER A 460 24.55 -0.96 -0.76
N GLY A 461 25.89 -0.87 -0.68
CA GLY A 461 26.74 -0.40 -1.79
C GLY A 461 26.48 1.04 -2.24
N ASP A 462 26.59 1.29 -3.55
CA ASP A 462 26.28 2.58 -4.17
C ASP A 462 24.76 2.73 -4.38
N PHE A 463 24.05 2.96 -3.28
CA PHE A 463 22.59 3.05 -3.30
C PHE A 463 22.06 4.24 -4.12
N LYS A 464 22.82 5.34 -4.21
CA LYS A 464 22.46 6.48 -5.05
C LYS A 464 22.53 6.12 -6.54
N GLY A 465 23.59 5.40 -6.95
CA GLY A 465 23.69 4.84 -8.31
C GLY A 465 22.59 3.82 -8.63
N MET A 466 21.96 3.25 -7.61
CA MET A 466 20.83 2.33 -7.72
C MET A 466 19.47 2.98 -7.47
N TYR A 467 19.42 4.32 -7.43
CA TYR A 467 18.20 5.13 -7.32
C TYR A 467 17.48 5.00 -5.98
N ARG A 468 18.22 4.76 -4.89
CA ARG A 468 17.71 4.81 -3.53
C ARG A 468 18.22 6.06 -2.81
N HIS A 469 17.48 6.49 -1.80
CA HIS A 469 17.90 7.51 -0.84
C HIS A 469 18.47 6.89 0.45
N ILE A 470 18.91 7.73 1.39
CA ILE A 470 19.33 7.26 2.72
C ILE A 470 18.14 6.65 3.47
N SER A 471 18.38 5.57 4.20
CA SER A 471 17.34 4.88 5.01
C SER A 471 17.76 4.67 6.47
N LYS A 472 19.04 4.89 6.81
CA LYS A 472 19.50 4.79 8.20
C LYS A 472 18.77 5.79 9.09
N GLY A 473 18.18 5.30 10.18
CA GLY A 473 17.37 6.09 11.10
C GLY A 473 15.90 6.21 10.70
N ALA A 474 15.49 5.63 9.56
CA ALA A 474 14.09 5.65 9.14
C ALA A 474 13.23 4.70 9.96
N TRP A 475 11.95 5.00 10.00
CA TRP A 475 10.92 3.97 10.11
C TRP A 475 10.25 3.79 8.74
N THR A 476 10.00 2.54 8.40
CA THR A 476 9.18 2.17 7.24
C THR A 476 7.71 2.27 7.64
N PHE A 477 6.80 2.07 6.68
CA PHE A 477 5.37 2.02 6.97
C PHE A 477 4.96 0.68 7.62
N SER A 478 5.63 -0.43 7.27
CA SER A 478 5.41 -1.77 7.84
C SER A 478 6.38 -2.12 8.95
N ASP A 479 7.46 -2.84 8.64
CA ASP A 479 8.45 -3.34 9.60
C ASP A 479 9.88 -3.10 9.08
N GLN A 480 10.89 -3.40 9.90
CA GLN A 480 12.29 -3.13 9.55
C GLN A 480 12.70 -3.85 8.26
N ASP A 481 12.14 -5.03 7.96
CA ASP A 481 12.47 -5.84 6.79
C ASP A 481 11.90 -5.30 5.47
N HIS A 482 10.99 -4.33 5.48
CA HIS A 482 10.59 -3.61 4.26
C HIS A 482 11.71 -2.70 3.73
N GLY A 483 12.42 -2.02 4.62
CA GLY A 483 13.63 -1.25 4.31
C GLY A 483 13.43 0.02 3.49
N TRP A 484 12.20 0.39 3.12
CA TRP A 484 11.90 1.66 2.45
C TRP A 484 11.59 2.75 3.46
N GLN A 485 12.43 3.78 3.49
CA GLN A 485 12.22 4.92 4.36
C GLN A 485 10.95 5.68 3.97
N VAL A 486 10.17 6.11 4.96
CA VAL A 486 9.01 6.99 4.76
C VAL A 486 9.09 8.14 5.75
N SER A 487 8.89 9.37 5.29
CA SER A 487 9.11 10.60 6.05
C SER A 487 8.14 10.72 7.24
N ASP A 488 6.84 10.58 7.00
CA ASP A 488 5.83 10.61 8.06
C ASP A 488 5.98 9.44 9.02
N SER A 489 6.19 8.21 8.55
CA SER A 489 6.39 7.05 9.42
C SER A 489 7.62 7.23 10.30
N THR A 490 8.69 7.84 9.76
CA THR A 490 9.87 8.24 10.52
C THR A 490 9.55 9.31 11.55
N ALA A 491 8.76 10.33 11.19
CA ALA A 491 8.35 11.39 12.10
C ALA A 491 7.47 10.85 13.25
N GLU A 492 6.49 9.99 12.95
CA GLU A 492 5.60 9.38 13.94
C GLU A 492 6.35 8.39 14.84
N GLY A 493 7.29 7.61 14.30
CA GLY A 493 8.19 6.75 15.07
C GLY A 493 9.11 7.54 16.01
N LEU A 494 9.73 8.61 15.49
CA LEU A 494 10.54 9.53 16.29
C LEU A 494 9.70 10.19 17.39
N MET A 495 8.50 10.68 17.06
CA MET A 495 7.57 11.28 18.02
C MET A 495 7.24 10.29 19.14
N GLY A 496 6.92 9.04 18.81
CA GLY A 496 6.68 7.97 19.79
C GLY A 496 7.87 7.79 20.76
N CYS A 497 9.09 7.67 20.24
CA CYS A 497 10.30 7.55 21.06
C CYS A 497 10.53 8.79 21.96
N LEU A 498 10.29 10.00 21.45
CA LEU A 498 10.44 11.24 22.22
C LEU A 498 9.42 11.33 23.35
N LEU A 499 8.17 10.93 23.11
CA LEU A 499 7.14 10.89 24.15
C LEU A 499 7.48 9.85 25.23
N PHE A 500 7.89 8.64 24.84
CA PHE A 500 8.33 7.62 25.79
C PHE A 500 9.54 8.06 26.62
N SER A 501 10.46 8.83 26.04
CA SER A 501 11.65 9.31 26.74
C SER A 501 11.35 10.23 27.94
N GLN A 502 10.13 10.75 28.03
CA GLN A 502 9.65 11.63 29.11
C GLN A 502 8.95 10.85 30.24
N LEU A 503 8.71 9.55 30.05
CA LEU A 503 8.09 8.67 31.05
C LEU A 503 9.15 7.88 31.84
N PRO A 504 8.82 7.38 33.06
CA PRO A 504 9.72 6.53 33.84
C PRO A 504 10.05 5.22 33.12
N SER A 505 11.32 4.79 33.15
CA SER A 505 11.80 3.56 32.51
C SER A 505 11.15 2.29 33.09
N GLU A 506 10.74 2.32 34.35
CA GLU A 506 10.02 1.23 35.00
C GLU A 506 8.66 0.97 34.33
N MET A 507 8.06 2.02 33.75
CA MET A 507 6.76 1.98 33.10
C MET A 507 6.87 1.52 31.63
N VAL A 508 7.82 2.09 30.88
CA VAL A 508 7.86 1.96 29.41
C VAL A 508 9.16 1.34 28.87
N GLY A 509 10.03 0.85 29.74
CA GLY A 509 11.34 0.31 29.39
C GLY A 509 12.38 1.39 29.08
N ASP A 510 13.58 0.95 28.71
CA ASP A 510 14.69 1.86 28.43
C ASP A 510 14.44 2.73 27.21
N LYS A 511 14.92 3.96 27.29
CA LYS A 511 14.86 4.96 26.22
C LYS A 511 15.65 4.48 25.00
N MET A 512 15.21 4.89 23.82
CA MET A 512 16.01 4.73 22.61
C MET A 512 17.34 5.49 22.72
N GLU A 513 18.41 4.90 22.20
CA GLU A 513 19.72 5.54 22.12
C GLU A 513 19.65 6.85 21.33
N THR A 514 20.31 7.90 21.85
CA THR A 514 20.23 9.24 21.31
C THR A 514 20.74 9.35 19.87
N ASP A 515 21.83 8.66 19.53
CA ASP A 515 22.40 8.68 18.19
C ASP A 515 21.42 8.13 17.14
N ARG A 516 20.58 7.16 17.52
CA ARG A 516 19.55 6.62 16.64
C ARG A 516 18.44 7.64 16.35
N MET A 517 18.11 8.50 17.30
CA MET A 517 17.17 9.62 17.06
C MET A 517 17.83 10.71 16.19
N TYR A 518 19.14 10.91 16.30
CA TYR A 518 19.89 11.83 15.44
C TYR A 518 19.90 11.36 13.97
N ASP A 519 20.04 10.04 13.74
CA ASP A 519 19.91 9.48 12.40
C ASP A 519 18.53 9.78 11.77
N SER A 520 17.44 9.67 12.53
CA SER A 520 16.09 10.02 12.07
C SER A 520 15.96 11.50 11.70
N VAL A 521 16.52 12.39 12.52
CA VAL A 521 16.56 13.84 12.22
C VAL A 521 17.37 14.12 10.95
N ASN A 522 18.49 13.42 10.74
CA ASN A 522 19.30 13.58 9.53
C ASN A 522 18.53 13.17 8.27
N LEU A 523 17.77 12.08 8.33
CA LEU A 523 16.89 11.66 7.24
C LEU A 523 15.82 12.70 6.95
N LEU A 524 15.05 13.12 7.94
CA LEU A 524 13.96 14.09 7.78
C LEU A 524 14.45 15.41 7.18
N LEU A 525 15.58 15.93 7.67
CA LEU A 525 16.20 17.14 7.13
C LEU A 525 16.68 16.98 5.68
N SER A 526 17.03 15.77 5.24
CA SER A 526 17.48 15.50 3.88
C SER A 526 16.36 15.47 2.82
N LEU A 527 15.10 15.37 3.26
CA LEU A 527 13.94 15.22 2.39
C LEU A 527 13.23 16.54 2.08
N GLN A 528 13.49 17.62 2.83
CA GLN A 528 12.80 18.89 2.62
C GLN A 528 13.14 19.52 1.27
N SER A 529 12.10 19.79 0.49
CA SER A 529 12.19 20.50 -0.77
C SER A 529 12.38 22.01 -0.59
N GLU A 530 12.71 22.72 -1.68
CA GLU A 530 12.94 24.16 -1.65
C GLU A 530 11.71 24.96 -1.19
N ASN A 531 10.50 24.47 -1.53
CA ASN A 531 9.22 25.05 -1.11
C ASN A 531 8.90 24.83 0.39
N GLY A 532 9.70 24.03 1.10
CA GLY A 532 9.54 23.72 2.52
C GLY A 532 8.73 22.46 2.82
N GLY A 533 8.05 21.89 1.82
CA GLY A 533 7.29 20.66 1.94
C GLY A 533 8.18 19.42 2.01
N LEU A 534 7.58 18.31 2.44
CA LEU A 534 8.24 17.01 2.51
C LEU A 534 7.50 15.98 1.65
N PRO A 535 8.25 15.21 0.84
CA PRO A 535 7.74 14.06 0.14
C PRO A 535 7.59 12.84 1.06
N ALA A 536 6.99 11.77 0.56
CA ALA A 536 6.80 10.53 1.33
C ALA A 536 8.11 9.72 1.41
N TRP A 537 8.75 9.40 0.29
CA TRP A 537 9.89 8.46 0.30
C TRP A 537 11.25 9.11 0.00
N GLU A 538 11.32 9.97 -1.01
CA GLU A 538 12.59 10.46 -1.57
C GLU A 538 12.52 11.94 -1.94
N PRO A 539 13.63 12.66 -2.11
CA PRO A 539 13.58 14.06 -2.49
C PRO A 539 12.84 14.29 -3.84
N ALA A 540 11.83 15.17 -3.81
CA ALA A 540 11.07 15.58 -4.98
C ALA A 540 11.92 16.52 -5.87
N THR A 541 12.66 15.93 -6.81
CA THR A 541 13.65 16.64 -7.66
C THR A 541 13.22 16.83 -9.11
N ALA A 542 12.11 16.20 -9.51
CA ALA A 542 11.58 16.29 -10.86
C ALA A 542 10.61 17.48 -11.02
N HIS A 543 10.34 17.85 -12.26
CA HIS A 543 9.44 18.96 -12.57
C HIS A 543 8.02 18.45 -12.82
N GLU A 544 7.00 19.20 -12.38
CA GLU A 544 5.58 18.85 -12.52
C GLU A 544 5.15 18.51 -13.96
N TRP A 545 5.74 19.15 -14.97
CA TRP A 545 5.39 18.88 -16.36
C TRP A 545 5.66 17.42 -16.79
N LEU A 546 6.47 16.67 -16.04
CA LEU A 546 6.69 15.24 -16.29
C LEU A 546 5.42 14.41 -16.11
N GLU A 547 4.44 14.87 -15.34
CA GLU A 547 3.15 14.18 -15.17
C GLU A 547 2.37 14.06 -16.49
N VAL A 548 2.66 14.91 -17.48
CA VAL A 548 2.15 14.77 -18.86
C VAL A 548 2.54 13.42 -19.49
N LEU A 549 3.57 12.76 -18.95
CA LEU A 549 4.04 11.46 -19.39
C LEU A 549 3.49 10.29 -18.56
N ASN A 550 2.52 10.54 -17.68
CA ASN A 550 1.84 9.51 -16.87
C ASN A 550 1.29 8.38 -17.76
N PRO A 551 1.90 7.19 -17.71
CA PRO A 551 1.56 6.11 -18.63
C PRO A 551 0.29 5.33 -18.28
N THR A 552 -0.43 5.75 -17.24
CA THR A 552 -1.64 5.09 -16.76
C THR A 552 -2.88 5.94 -16.99
N GLU A 553 -3.97 5.29 -17.34
CA GLU A 553 -5.26 5.93 -17.63
C GLU A 553 -6.14 6.11 -16.39
N PHE A 554 -5.76 5.50 -15.26
CA PHE A 554 -6.60 5.33 -14.08
C PHE A 554 -5.97 5.82 -12.77
N PHE A 555 -4.72 6.29 -12.81
CA PHE A 555 -4.06 7.01 -11.71
C PHE A 555 -3.67 8.41 -12.16
N GLN A 556 -3.56 9.33 -11.21
CA GLN A 556 -3.03 10.67 -11.40
C GLN A 556 -1.82 10.89 -10.46
N ASP A 557 -0.91 11.79 -10.84
CA ASP A 557 0.22 12.26 -10.01
C ASP A 557 1.16 11.11 -9.58
N ILE A 558 1.53 10.24 -10.54
CA ILE A 558 2.36 9.06 -10.29
C ILE A 558 3.75 9.12 -10.93
N VAL A 559 4.07 10.13 -11.74
CA VAL A 559 5.36 10.15 -12.44
C VAL A 559 6.47 10.68 -11.54
N ILE A 560 6.18 11.70 -10.76
CA ILE A 560 7.15 12.36 -9.88
C ILE A 560 6.76 12.20 -8.42
N GLU A 561 7.76 12.31 -7.55
CA GLU A 561 7.49 12.46 -6.12
C GLU A 561 7.03 13.91 -5.86
N HIS A 562 5.98 14.07 -5.06
CA HIS A 562 5.40 15.35 -4.68
C HIS A 562 5.61 15.61 -3.18
N GLU A 563 5.53 16.87 -2.76
CA GLU A 563 5.46 17.18 -1.34
C GLU A 563 4.02 17.08 -0.81
N TYR A 564 3.87 16.64 0.44
CA TYR A 564 2.57 16.37 1.04
C TYR A 564 2.37 17.14 2.36
N VAL A 565 1.14 17.55 2.60
CA VAL A 565 0.73 18.28 3.82
C VAL A 565 0.97 17.41 5.05
N GLU A 566 0.64 16.13 4.95
CA GLU A 566 0.68 15.14 6.02
C GLU A 566 2.13 14.86 6.44
N CYS A 567 2.99 14.53 5.48
CA CYS A 567 4.42 14.31 5.69
C CYS A 567 5.11 15.53 6.32
N THR A 568 4.77 16.72 5.83
CA THR A 568 5.31 17.99 6.33
C THR A 568 4.85 18.25 7.78
N ALA A 569 3.57 18.08 8.06
CA ALA A 569 2.99 18.36 9.37
C ALA A 569 3.45 17.38 10.46
N SER A 570 3.54 16.08 10.16
CA SER A 570 4.10 15.08 11.09
C SER A 570 5.54 15.41 11.45
N THR A 571 6.34 15.83 10.46
CA THR A 571 7.74 16.19 10.69
C THR A 571 7.90 17.42 11.56
N ILE A 572 7.06 18.46 11.38
CA ILE A 572 7.06 19.64 12.27
C ILE A 572 6.84 19.20 13.73
N GLN A 573 5.83 18.35 13.98
CA GLN A 573 5.50 17.91 15.34
C GLN A 573 6.69 17.21 16.01
N ALA A 574 7.27 16.22 15.33
CA ALA A 574 8.41 15.46 15.83
C ALA A 574 9.63 16.36 16.11
N LEU A 575 9.97 17.26 15.16
CA LEU A 575 11.14 18.13 15.30
C LEU A 575 10.97 19.21 16.37
N VAL A 576 9.76 19.73 16.59
CA VAL A 576 9.50 20.67 17.70
C VAL A 576 9.74 20.00 19.06
N VAL A 577 9.27 18.76 19.24
CA VAL A 577 9.50 18.02 20.50
C VAL A 577 10.97 17.63 20.62
N PHE A 578 11.59 17.17 19.53
CA PHE A 578 13.02 16.85 19.49
C PHE A 578 13.88 18.02 19.93
N MET A 579 13.63 19.21 19.38
CA MET A 579 14.40 20.42 19.70
C MET A 579 14.27 20.84 21.18
N LYS A 580 13.12 20.58 21.82
CA LYS A 580 12.94 20.82 23.27
C LYS A 580 13.78 19.87 24.12
N LEU A 581 13.85 18.59 23.72
CA LEU A 581 14.58 17.55 24.46
C LEU A 581 16.09 17.53 24.16
N TYR A 582 16.48 17.94 22.95
CA TYR A 582 17.86 17.93 22.45
C TYR A 582 18.27 19.29 21.84
N PRO A 583 18.26 20.38 22.62
CA PRO A 583 18.46 21.75 22.10
C PRO A 583 19.85 22.02 21.50
N GLY A 584 20.83 21.14 21.72
CA GLY A 584 22.18 21.25 21.18
C GLY A 584 22.40 20.63 19.79
N HIS A 585 21.47 19.80 19.30
CA HIS A 585 21.66 19.06 18.05
C HIS A 585 21.00 19.78 16.87
N ARG A 586 21.81 20.30 15.92
CA ARG A 586 21.37 20.91 14.65
C ARG A 586 20.26 21.98 14.77
N LYS A 587 20.21 22.68 15.91
CA LYS A 587 19.13 23.62 16.27
C LYS A 587 18.78 24.61 15.15
N ASN A 588 19.77 25.35 14.62
CA ASN A 588 19.52 26.38 13.60
C ASN A 588 18.92 25.80 12.30
N GLU A 589 19.33 24.59 11.92
CA GLU A 589 18.83 23.90 10.73
C GLU A 589 17.39 23.46 10.95
N ILE A 590 17.08 22.92 12.13
CA ILE A 590 15.71 22.52 12.53
C ILE A 590 14.79 23.74 12.61
N GLU A 591 15.22 24.86 13.19
CA GLU A 591 14.42 26.10 13.25
C GLU A 591 14.11 26.63 11.84
N THR A 592 15.11 26.63 10.95
CA THR A 592 14.93 27.02 9.55
C THR A 592 13.98 26.08 8.81
N PHE A 593 14.14 24.77 9.04
CA PHE A 593 13.27 23.75 8.48
C PHE A 593 11.81 23.98 8.88
N ILE A 594 11.54 24.15 10.18
CA ILE A 594 10.17 24.32 10.71
C ILE A 594 9.55 25.59 10.13
N ALA A 595 10.30 26.68 10.02
CA ALA A 595 9.79 27.92 9.44
C ALA A 595 9.35 27.76 7.97
N LYS A 596 10.13 27.03 7.17
CA LYS A 596 9.79 26.72 5.77
C LYS A 596 8.58 25.79 5.68
N ALA A 597 8.57 24.74 6.50
CA ALA A 597 7.48 23.75 6.54
C ALA A 597 6.14 24.38 6.96
N VAL A 598 6.14 25.29 7.94
CA VAL A 598 4.94 26.06 8.32
C VAL A 598 4.44 26.91 7.16
N ARG A 599 5.35 27.59 6.44
CA ARG A 599 4.99 28.38 5.28
C ARG A 599 4.39 27.51 4.17
N TYR A 600 4.97 26.34 3.91
CA TYR A 600 4.40 25.37 2.97
C TYR A 600 2.96 25.01 3.35
N LEU A 601 2.68 24.67 4.61
CA LEU A 601 1.31 24.39 5.06
C LEU A 601 0.38 25.59 4.87
N GLU A 602 0.83 26.81 5.16
CA GLU A 602 0.02 28.03 4.94
C GLU A 602 -0.25 28.29 3.44
N ASP A 603 0.72 28.01 2.57
CA ASP A 603 0.63 28.21 1.11
C ASP A 603 -0.23 27.14 0.42
N GLN A 604 -0.32 25.92 0.97
CA GLN A 604 -1.16 24.83 0.45
C GLN A 604 -2.63 24.90 0.91
N GLN A 605 -3.00 25.85 1.78
CA GLN A 605 -4.38 25.97 2.25
C GLN A 605 -5.33 26.34 1.10
N MET A 606 -6.44 25.61 0.98
CA MET A 606 -7.48 25.89 -0.01
C MET A 606 -8.29 27.14 0.37
N LEU A 607 -9.04 27.68 -0.61
CA LEU A 607 -9.79 28.92 -0.42
C LEU A 607 -10.87 28.81 0.67
N ASP A 608 -11.47 27.64 0.83
CA ASP A 608 -12.47 27.33 1.85
C ASP A 608 -11.87 27.09 3.24
N GLY A 609 -10.55 27.06 3.37
CA GLY A 609 -9.82 26.84 4.62
C GLY A 609 -9.34 25.40 4.84
N SER A 610 -9.70 24.45 3.97
CA SER A 610 -9.28 23.06 4.07
C SER A 610 -7.90 22.80 3.47
N TRP A 611 -7.42 21.57 3.62
CA TRP A 611 -6.30 21.01 2.85
C TRP A 611 -6.72 19.68 2.23
N TYR A 612 -6.31 19.46 0.99
CA TYR A 612 -6.49 18.18 0.31
C TYR A 612 -5.62 17.09 0.96
N GLY A 613 -6.23 15.96 1.31
CA GLY A 613 -5.52 14.77 1.80
C GLY A 613 -5.15 13.85 0.64
N CYS A 614 -3.86 13.51 0.54
CA CYS A 614 -3.33 12.61 -0.47
C CYS A 614 -3.28 11.15 0.02
N TRP A 615 -3.09 10.95 1.32
CA TRP A 615 -2.90 9.62 1.93
C TRP A 615 -4.08 9.17 2.81
N GLY A 616 -5.15 9.97 2.87
CA GLY A 616 -6.39 9.66 3.57
C GLY A 616 -7.57 10.45 2.98
N ILE A 617 -8.80 9.99 3.23
CA ILE A 617 -10.02 10.56 2.65
C ILE A 617 -10.57 11.66 3.58
N CYS A 618 -10.74 12.90 3.14
CA CYS A 618 -9.89 13.62 2.18
C CYS A 618 -9.54 14.97 2.80
N PHE A 619 -10.51 15.89 2.87
CA PHE A 619 -10.29 17.24 3.35
C PHE A 619 -10.26 17.32 4.88
N ILE A 620 -11.03 16.49 5.58
CA ILE A 620 -10.95 16.37 7.05
C ILE A 620 -9.56 15.86 7.44
N TYR A 621 -9.08 14.85 6.71
CA TYR A 621 -7.78 14.24 6.93
C TYR A 621 -6.65 15.24 6.72
N GLY A 622 -6.56 15.88 5.55
CA GLY A 622 -5.53 16.89 5.27
C GLY A 622 -5.57 18.05 6.26
N THR A 623 -6.77 18.55 6.58
CA THR A 623 -6.96 19.65 7.54
C THR A 623 -6.52 19.28 8.95
N TRP A 624 -6.77 18.04 9.39
CA TRP A 624 -6.32 17.52 10.68
C TRP A 624 -4.80 17.54 10.80
N PHE A 625 -4.08 17.04 9.79
CA PHE A 625 -2.61 17.08 9.77
C PHE A 625 -2.09 18.51 9.79
N ALA A 626 -2.56 19.36 8.88
CA ALA A 626 -2.12 20.75 8.79
C ALA A 626 -2.31 21.48 10.12
N LEU A 627 -3.48 21.35 10.77
CA LEU A 627 -3.76 21.96 12.07
C LEU A 627 -2.84 21.43 13.17
N ARG A 628 -2.54 20.12 13.21
CA ARG A 628 -1.60 19.55 14.18
C ARG A 628 -0.18 20.12 14.00
N GLY A 629 0.31 20.19 12.76
CA GLY A 629 1.62 20.76 12.45
C GLY A 629 1.71 22.24 12.83
N LEU A 630 0.71 23.03 12.43
CA LEU A 630 0.62 24.46 12.75
C LEU A 630 0.54 24.71 14.27
N ALA A 631 -0.27 23.91 14.98
CA ALA A 631 -0.38 23.98 16.44
C ALA A 631 0.95 23.69 17.14
N ALA A 632 1.68 22.67 16.70
CA ALA A 632 3.02 22.36 17.24
C ALA A 632 4.01 23.51 17.01
N ALA A 633 3.90 24.24 15.89
CA ALA A 633 4.69 25.44 15.62
C ALA A 633 4.18 26.71 16.34
N GLY A 634 3.18 26.61 17.22
CA GLY A 634 2.66 27.73 18.02
C GLY A 634 1.59 28.58 17.35
N LYS A 635 1.07 28.16 16.19
CA LYS A 635 -0.08 28.80 15.55
C LYS A 635 -1.37 28.33 16.21
N ASN A 636 -2.29 29.24 16.46
CA ASN A 636 -3.58 28.97 17.11
C ASN A 636 -4.64 29.95 16.60
N TYR A 637 -5.87 29.78 17.08
CA TYR A 637 -7.03 30.57 16.67
C TYR A 637 -6.81 32.09 16.83
N ASN A 638 -6.07 32.52 17.86
CA ASN A 638 -5.89 33.94 18.16
C ASN A 638 -4.81 34.62 17.30
N ASN A 639 -3.83 33.86 16.81
CA ASN A 639 -2.65 34.41 16.12
C ASN A 639 -2.50 33.99 14.65
N SER A 640 -3.38 33.12 14.13
CA SER A 640 -3.31 32.61 12.76
C SER A 640 -4.65 32.73 12.04
N LEU A 641 -4.66 33.40 10.89
CA LEU A 641 -5.83 33.42 10.00
C LEU A 641 -6.06 32.03 9.39
N THR A 642 -4.99 31.34 9.01
CA THR A 642 -5.00 29.97 8.48
C THR A 642 -5.74 29.01 9.41
N VAL A 643 -5.42 29.03 10.71
CA VAL A 643 -6.10 28.18 11.72
C VAL A 643 -7.58 28.55 11.87
N ARG A 644 -7.94 29.82 11.79
CA ARG A 644 -9.34 30.26 11.88
C ARG A 644 -10.18 29.76 10.71
N LYS A 645 -9.70 29.94 9.48
CA LYS A 645 -10.36 29.41 8.27
C LYS A 645 -10.56 27.90 8.32
N ALA A 646 -9.52 27.18 8.74
CA ALA A 646 -9.59 25.72 8.90
C ALA A 646 -10.64 25.30 9.95
N SER A 647 -10.73 26.04 11.04
CA SER A 647 -11.74 25.80 12.09
C SER A 647 -13.14 26.09 11.57
N GLU A 648 -13.31 27.17 10.79
CA GLU A 648 -14.58 27.51 10.12
C GLU A 648 -14.99 26.42 9.12
N PHE A 649 -14.06 25.90 8.32
CA PHE A 649 -14.30 24.77 7.42
C PHE A 649 -14.84 23.55 8.16
N LEU A 650 -14.15 23.10 9.21
CA LEU A 650 -14.59 21.94 10.00
C LEU A 650 -15.96 22.18 10.65
N LEU A 651 -16.19 23.35 11.25
CA LEU A 651 -17.49 23.67 11.85
C LEU A 651 -18.61 23.73 10.82
N SER A 652 -18.33 24.22 9.60
CA SER A 652 -19.33 24.31 8.52
C SER A 652 -19.71 22.95 7.92
N THR A 653 -18.86 21.94 8.10
CA THR A 653 -19.04 20.59 7.54
C THR A 653 -19.50 19.56 8.58
N GLN A 654 -19.76 20.00 9.83
CA GLN A 654 -20.26 19.13 10.89
C GLN A 654 -21.69 18.64 10.56
N LEU A 655 -21.90 17.33 10.69
CA LEU A 655 -23.22 16.72 10.51
C LEU A 655 -24.13 17.03 11.71
N ALA A 656 -25.44 16.92 11.52
CA ALA A 656 -26.42 17.11 12.60
C ALA A 656 -26.22 16.14 13.79
N SER A 657 -25.60 14.98 13.55
CA SER A 657 -25.21 14.02 14.58
C SER A 657 -23.97 14.42 15.40
N GLY A 658 -23.35 15.57 15.07
CA GLY A 658 -22.14 16.07 15.71
C GLY A 658 -20.82 15.50 15.14
N GLY A 659 -20.88 14.49 14.28
CA GLY A 659 -19.72 13.90 13.61
C GLY A 659 -19.38 14.52 12.26
N TRP A 660 -18.37 13.95 11.60
CA TRP A 660 -18.00 14.26 10.22
C TRP A 660 -17.88 12.96 9.41
N GLY A 661 -18.06 13.05 8.09
CA GLY A 661 -17.85 11.92 7.20
C GLY A 661 -17.63 12.37 5.76
N GLU A 662 -16.69 11.72 5.08
CA GLU A 662 -16.38 11.94 3.66
C GLU A 662 -16.51 10.63 2.89
N SER A 663 -16.98 10.74 1.65
CA SER A 663 -16.96 9.61 0.71
C SER A 663 -15.56 9.51 0.08
N TYR A 664 -15.15 8.31 -0.35
CA TYR A 664 -13.95 8.17 -1.20
C TYR A 664 -14.03 9.04 -2.46
N ARG A 665 -15.25 9.41 -2.90
CA ARG A 665 -15.50 10.31 -4.03
C ARG A 665 -14.99 11.73 -3.81
N SER A 666 -14.75 12.15 -2.57
CA SER A 666 -14.11 13.44 -2.26
C SER A 666 -12.72 13.55 -2.86
N CYS A 667 -11.98 12.44 -3.02
CA CYS A 667 -10.64 12.46 -3.61
C CYS A 667 -10.65 12.81 -5.11
N PRO A 668 -11.42 12.12 -5.98
CA PRO A 668 -11.46 12.42 -7.40
C PRO A 668 -12.29 13.66 -7.79
N GLU A 669 -13.25 14.11 -6.97
CA GLU A 669 -14.22 15.17 -7.34
C GLU A 669 -13.83 16.60 -6.89
N ARG A 670 -12.57 16.79 -6.46
CA ARG A 670 -11.91 18.03 -5.96
C ARG A 670 -12.72 19.34 -5.95
#